data_AF-A0A1I4HRZ7-F1
#
_entry.id   AF-A0A1I4HRZ7-F1
#
_cell.length_a   1.000
_cell.length_b   1.000
_cell.length_c   1.000
_cell.angle_alpha   90.00
_cell.angle_beta   90.00
_cell.angle_gamma   90.00
#
_symmetry.space_group_name_H-M   'P 1'
#
loop_
_entity.id
_entity.type
_entity.pdbx_description
1 polymer ?
#
loop_
_entity_poly.entity_id
_entity_poly.type
_entity_poly.pdbx_seq_one_letter_code
_entity_poly.pdbx_strand_id
1 'polypeptide(L)'
;MKKISLVLITVLVVSLLPTNLSNSIQAETDNSYLFDFGSADSPVADGYTQVSNTLLYDEERGYGLSDEIDNRDRGNPDDLRRDFIIGSDYSFNLDIPNGEYFVRIIAGDDIAFNRSSFAINGEDYGNITSSGGEYAELTTDIAITDEKLMIDIGENGRINGLEIVPMEQIDSLAVDSISYSADSEVTLSWQSDPNASHYNIYRKGENDEDFKKIDDSTEANYTDTSVELGYSYTYAVTLVHSSGIESDKSNEVSASIINEEAEKPQPPSELSLSNAELDNVTLSWDAVDNASLYYVYRANFNPDDYPEGAVEFEKIDTTSDTSFTDDSILTYNNYYYQVRTVNEGGISDPSNTTESPVTEVQKRQMEQLDRALVAVESDEGVYVGWKMLGTDPKDVKFNLFRDGEKVNKKPIENSTNFFDEDGTTDSTYQVKIIKGSGDKVTKEVDVWSENYLSIALDKPEGGTTPDGVDYTYSANDASVGDLDGDGEYEIILKWDPSNSKDNSRSGYTGNVYLDAYKLDGTKMWRLDLGKNIRAGAHYTQFLVYDFDGNGKSEVVLKTGDGTVDGEGNVIGDPEADWRNSSGYILEGPEYLTVFEGETGKELTTTDYAPSRGNLNDWGDNYGNRADRFLAGVAYLDGERPSIVMARGYYTRAVLVAYNWRDGELTQEWIFDSDEEGNEDYAGQGNHSLSVADVDQDGKDEIIYGAAVVDDDGTGLHTTGWGHGDAQHVSDLNPNRPGLEIFQVHENTSIPIGYGIRDAATGEKLFGVDLNTDVGRGLAADIDPRYDGVEFWASGAWDGSTGNGLHAADGELISQNTPSVNHAVWWDGDLGRELLDHTFDSNNDPHGVGSIDKWDYENEELVNLLTPEGTRTSNWTKGNPSLQADLVGDWREEVIWPSADSEELRLYTTTDQTEEKIHTLMHDPVYRLSIAWQNVAYNQPPHTGFFLGYDMDEPPRPTIETGDELFGSDKNKQ
;
A
#
# COMPACT_ATOMS: atom_id res chain seq x y z
N MET A 1 49.86 -10.94 -54.56
CA MET A 1 50.85 -11.02 -55.67
C MET A 1 50.77 -12.43 -56.25
N LYS A 2 50.46 -12.63 -57.56
CA LYS A 2 49.93 -13.90 -58.14
C LYS A 2 48.53 -14.24 -57.58
N LYS A 3 47.49 -14.71 -58.30
CA LYS A 3 47.18 -15.03 -59.73
C LYS A 3 47.61 -16.41 -60.30
N ILE A 4 46.62 -17.13 -60.89
CA ILE A 4 46.72 -18.28 -61.85
C ILE A 4 47.09 -19.63 -61.16
N SER A 5 46.61 -20.85 -61.46
CA SER A 5 45.93 -21.56 -62.62
C SER A 5 45.12 -22.78 -62.05
N LEU A 6 44.33 -23.65 -62.73
CA LEU A 6 43.67 -23.81 -64.06
C LEU A 6 42.73 -25.06 -63.99
N VAL A 7 41.64 -25.16 -64.81
CA VAL A 7 41.11 -26.37 -65.54
C VAL A 7 39.72 -26.04 -66.14
N LEU A 8 39.57 -25.86 -67.47
CA LEU A 8 39.35 -26.82 -68.59
C LEU A 8 37.87 -27.30 -68.72
N ILE A 9 37.06 -26.79 -69.69
CA ILE A 9 36.88 -27.25 -71.10
C ILE A 9 36.11 -28.60 -71.22
N THR A 10 35.13 -28.88 -72.09
CA THR A 10 34.17 -28.19 -73.02
C THR A 10 33.28 -29.31 -73.66
N VAL A 11 32.09 -29.00 -74.22
CA VAL A 11 31.31 -29.72 -75.31
C VAL A 11 29.87 -30.15 -74.92
N LEU A 12 28.84 -30.23 -75.80
CA LEU A 12 28.29 -29.30 -76.83
C LEU A 12 27.00 -29.91 -77.48
N VAL A 13 25.89 -29.15 -77.58
CA VAL A 13 24.60 -29.50 -78.31
C VAL A 13 23.88 -30.73 -77.70
N VAL A 14 22.55 -30.97 -77.68
CA VAL A 14 21.37 -30.83 -78.59
C VAL A 14 20.09 -30.81 -77.69
N SER A 15 18.91 -30.21 -77.95
CA SER A 15 18.24 -29.58 -79.12
C SER A 15 17.30 -28.43 -78.68
N LEU A 16 16.57 -27.78 -79.61
CA LEU A 16 15.41 -26.92 -79.32
C LEU A 16 14.08 -27.70 -79.38
N LEU A 17 13.06 -27.23 -78.66
CA LEU A 17 11.70 -26.84 -79.13
C LEU A 17 10.98 -26.07 -77.99
N PRO A 18 9.82 -25.41 -78.19
CA PRO A 18 9.49 -24.18 -77.45
C PRO A 18 8.89 -24.38 -76.06
N THR A 19 9.13 -23.39 -75.20
CA THR A 19 8.39 -23.12 -73.97
C THR A 19 6.98 -22.63 -74.27
N ASN A 20 5.96 -23.37 -73.82
CA ASN A 20 4.68 -22.74 -73.49
C ASN A 20 4.80 -22.16 -72.08
N LEU A 21 4.27 -20.96 -71.85
CA LEU A 21 4.03 -20.45 -70.51
C LEU A 21 2.74 -21.05 -69.97
N SER A 22 2.82 -21.66 -68.80
CA SER A 22 1.73 -21.85 -67.85
C SER A 22 2.29 -21.46 -66.50
N ASN A 23 1.80 -20.37 -65.91
CA ASN A 23 2.25 -19.96 -64.58
C ASN A 23 1.77 -21.01 -63.59
N SER A 24 2.70 -21.76 -63.00
CA SER A 24 2.48 -22.40 -61.71
C SER A 24 2.41 -21.29 -60.66
N ILE A 25 1.40 -21.32 -59.79
CA ILE A 25 1.40 -20.53 -58.57
C ILE A 25 2.59 -20.99 -57.71
N GLN A 26 3.26 -20.04 -57.06
CA GLN A 26 4.35 -20.30 -56.14
C GLN A 26 3.94 -19.75 -54.77
N ALA A 27 3.69 -20.66 -53.85
CA ALA A 27 3.66 -20.44 -52.41
C ALA A 27 4.31 -21.68 -51.81
N GLU A 28 5.31 -21.50 -50.95
CA GLU A 28 6.02 -22.58 -50.25
C GLU A 28 5.86 -22.32 -48.75
N THR A 29 5.46 -23.38 -48.03
CA THR A 29 5.69 -23.59 -46.58
C THR A 29 5.14 -22.56 -45.58
N ASP A 30 3.90 -22.13 -45.72
CA ASP A 30 3.04 -21.75 -44.58
C ASP A 30 1.67 -22.43 -44.77
N ASN A 31 1.21 -23.20 -43.78
CA ASN A 31 -0.12 -23.85 -43.79
C ASN A 31 -1.26 -22.90 -43.34
N SER A 32 -0.97 -21.63 -43.07
CA SER A 32 -1.95 -20.60 -42.70
C SER A 32 -2.82 -20.15 -43.87
N TYR A 33 -4.08 -19.82 -43.58
CA TYR A 33 -5.02 -19.23 -44.53
C TYR A 33 -5.26 -17.76 -44.17
N LEU A 34 -4.62 -16.86 -44.91
CA LEU A 34 -4.72 -15.41 -44.70
C LEU A 34 -5.62 -14.81 -45.80
N PHE A 35 -6.71 -14.15 -45.41
CA PHE A 35 -7.72 -13.59 -46.32
C PHE A 35 -7.98 -12.11 -46.10
N ASP A 36 -8.08 -11.38 -47.20
CA ASP A 36 -8.21 -9.92 -47.27
C ASP A 36 -9.51 -9.58 -48.03
N PHE A 37 -10.42 -8.88 -47.38
CA PHE A 37 -11.83 -8.77 -47.78
C PHE A 37 -12.13 -7.41 -48.38
N GLY A 38 -12.39 -7.38 -49.69
CA GLY A 38 -12.42 -6.11 -50.41
C GLY A 38 -13.24 -6.10 -51.68
N SER A 39 -12.86 -5.24 -52.61
CA SER A 39 -13.35 -5.25 -53.99
C SER A 39 -12.36 -5.99 -54.91
N ALA A 40 -12.82 -6.48 -56.07
CA ALA A 40 -11.94 -7.11 -57.06
C ALA A 40 -10.94 -6.14 -57.73
N ASP A 41 -11.12 -4.82 -57.53
CA ASP A 41 -10.21 -3.76 -58.00
C ASP A 41 -9.35 -3.18 -56.85
N SER A 42 -9.52 -3.66 -55.61
CA SER A 42 -8.71 -3.24 -54.45
C SER A 42 -7.28 -3.80 -54.55
N PRO A 43 -6.30 -3.12 -53.93
CA PRO A 43 -5.06 -3.76 -53.49
C PRO A 43 -5.33 -4.96 -52.57
N VAL A 44 -4.26 -5.68 -52.24
CA VAL A 44 -4.28 -6.85 -51.37
C VAL A 44 -3.01 -6.78 -50.53
N ALA A 45 -3.10 -7.03 -49.23
CA ALA A 45 -1.95 -7.05 -48.34
C ALA A 45 -0.91 -8.11 -48.76
N ASP A 46 0.38 -7.79 -48.59
CA ASP A 46 1.46 -8.72 -48.92
C ASP A 46 1.32 -10.01 -48.07
N GLY A 47 1.22 -11.16 -48.74
CA GLY A 47 0.99 -12.48 -48.11
C GLY A 47 -0.46 -12.95 -48.09
N TYR A 48 -1.44 -12.07 -48.32
CA TYR A 48 -2.86 -12.38 -48.18
C TYR A 48 -3.55 -12.82 -49.49
N THR A 49 -4.66 -13.54 -49.34
CA THR A 49 -5.53 -14.03 -50.43
C THR A 49 -6.79 -13.18 -50.55
N GLN A 50 -7.03 -12.57 -51.72
CA GLN A 50 -8.19 -11.68 -51.93
C GLN A 50 -9.53 -12.42 -51.89
N VAL A 51 -10.42 -12.00 -50.99
CA VAL A 51 -11.85 -12.33 -50.97
C VAL A 51 -12.64 -11.11 -51.43
N SER A 52 -12.76 -10.95 -52.74
CA SER A 52 -13.61 -9.88 -53.29
C SER A 52 -15.08 -10.09 -52.90
N ASN A 53 -15.83 -9.01 -52.74
CA ASN A 53 -17.25 -9.00 -52.40
C ASN A 53 -18.20 -9.74 -53.38
N THR A 54 -17.69 -10.20 -54.53
CA THR A 54 -18.41 -11.03 -55.51
C THR A 54 -17.85 -12.47 -55.60
N LEU A 55 -16.93 -12.86 -54.71
CA LEU A 55 -16.27 -14.17 -54.72
C LEU A 55 -17.12 -15.22 -53.99
N LEU A 56 -18.20 -15.67 -54.64
CA LEU A 56 -19.02 -16.77 -54.14
C LEU A 56 -18.19 -18.05 -53.93
N TYR A 57 -18.48 -18.80 -52.88
CA TYR A 57 -17.86 -20.10 -52.58
C TYR A 57 -17.98 -21.08 -53.76
N ASP A 58 -16.92 -21.86 -53.97
CA ASP A 58 -16.78 -22.80 -55.09
C ASP A 58 -15.96 -24.02 -54.65
N GLU A 59 -16.50 -25.21 -54.90
CA GLU A 59 -15.95 -26.52 -54.46
C GLU A 59 -14.62 -26.89 -55.16
N GLU A 60 -14.26 -26.26 -56.29
CA GLU A 60 -12.94 -26.45 -56.93
C GLU A 60 -11.88 -25.46 -56.41
N ARG A 61 -12.32 -24.32 -55.84
CA ARG A 61 -11.46 -23.31 -55.19
C ARG A 61 -11.23 -23.57 -53.70
N GLY A 62 -12.23 -24.11 -53.02
CA GLY A 62 -12.21 -24.39 -51.59
C GLY A 62 -12.59 -23.21 -50.68
N TYR A 63 -12.89 -22.01 -51.18
CA TYR A 63 -13.30 -20.88 -50.33
C TYR A 63 -14.17 -19.83 -51.03
N GLY A 64 -14.93 -19.05 -50.26
CA GLY A 64 -15.66 -17.86 -50.70
C GLY A 64 -16.89 -17.51 -49.86
N LEU A 65 -17.64 -16.51 -50.31
CA LEU A 65 -18.83 -15.97 -49.66
C LEU A 65 -20.11 -16.76 -50.02
N SER A 66 -21.13 -16.70 -49.17
CA SER A 66 -22.47 -17.24 -49.47
C SER A 66 -23.19 -16.48 -50.59
N ASP A 67 -22.99 -15.15 -50.63
CA ASP A 67 -23.76 -14.19 -51.45
C ASP A 67 -22.85 -13.07 -51.99
N GLU A 68 -23.36 -12.26 -52.93
CA GLU A 68 -22.69 -11.02 -53.37
C GLU A 68 -22.96 -9.90 -52.34
N ILE A 69 -21.89 -9.40 -51.71
CA ILE A 69 -21.94 -8.45 -50.59
C ILE A 69 -21.56 -7.03 -51.06
N ASP A 70 -21.89 -5.99 -50.29
CA ASP A 70 -21.46 -4.62 -50.58
C ASP A 70 -19.99 -4.42 -50.11
N ASN A 71 -19.22 -3.48 -50.68
CA ASN A 71 -17.83 -3.20 -50.27
C ASN A 71 -17.58 -1.71 -50.06
N ARG A 72 -16.50 -1.35 -49.34
CA ARG A 72 -16.00 0.04 -49.23
C ARG A 72 -14.48 0.04 -49.11
N ASP A 73 -13.82 0.97 -49.81
CA ASP A 73 -12.40 1.30 -49.65
C ASP A 73 -12.22 2.74 -49.12
N ARG A 74 -11.24 2.94 -48.25
CA ARG A 74 -10.84 4.20 -47.60
C ARG A 74 -9.46 4.71 -48.02
N GLY A 75 -8.61 3.83 -48.55
CA GLY A 75 -7.22 4.15 -48.94
C GLY A 75 -6.23 4.40 -47.80
N ASN A 76 -6.63 4.19 -46.55
CA ASN A 76 -5.83 4.29 -45.31
C ASN A 76 -6.43 3.31 -44.29
N PRO A 77 -5.67 2.77 -43.30
CA PRO A 77 -4.27 3.07 -43.00
C PRO A 77 -3.25 2.26 -43.82
N ASP A 78 -3.60 1.04 -44.22
CA ASP A 78 -2.76 0.08 -44.95
C ASP A 78 -3.64 -0.83 -45.82
N ASP A 79 -3.03 -1.68 -46.65
CA ASP A 79 -3.79 -2.47 -47.63
C ASP A 79 -4.66 -3.59 -47.04
N LEU A 80 -4.52 -3.95 -45.74
CA LEU A 80 -5.41 -4.93 -45.07
C LEU A 80 -6.61 -4.26 -44.38
N ARG A 81 -6.43 -3.04 -43.86
CA ARG A 81 -7.44 -2.33 -43.04
C ARG A 81 -8.19 -1.23 -43.81
N ARG A 82 -7.70 -0.83 -44.99
CA ARG A 82 -8.32 0.22 -45.81
C ARG A 82 -9.71 -0.12 -46.34
N ASP A 83 -9.96 -1.40 -46.63
CA ASP A 83 -11.19 -1.83 -47.25
C ASP A 83 -11.78 -3.07 -46.58
N PHE A 84 -13.06 -3.30 -46.87
CA PHE A 84 -13.89 -4.30 -46.22
C PHE A 84 -15.09 -4.64 -47.10
N ILE A 85 -15.63 -5.83 -46.89
CA ILE A 85 -17.00 -6.16 -47.28
C ILE A 85 -17.97 -5.82 -46.13
N ILE A 86 -19.24 -5.53 -46.45
CA ILE A 86 -20.26 -5.12 -45.48
C ILE A 86 -21.66 -5.61 -45.89
N GLY A 87 -22.31 -6.38 -45.02
CA GLY A 87 -23.63 -6.99 -45.24
C GLY A 87 -24.28 -7.42 -43.92
N SER A 88 -25.61 -7.51 -43.85
CA SER A 88 -26.30 -7.71 -42.57
C SER A 88 -26.46 -9.16 -42.10
N ASP A 89 -26.27 -10.13 -43.01
CA ASP A 89 -26.54 -11.56 -42.84
C ASP A 89 -25.91 -12.30 -44.05
N TYR A 90 -24.75 -12.94 -43.86
CA TYR A 90 -24.04 -13.76 -44.87
C TYR A 90 -22.95 -14.62 -44.20
N SER A 91 -22.31 -15.54 -44.93
CA SER A 91 -21.17 -16.30 -44.40
C SER A 91 -19.96 -16.41 -45.32
N PHE A 92 -18.77 -16.50 -44.74
CA PHE A 92 -17.54 -16.95 -45.40
C PHE A 92 -17.35 -18.45 -45.15
N ASN A 93 -16.99 -19.19 -46.19
CA ASN A 93 -16.85 -20.65 -46.17
C ASN A 93 -15.47 -21.03 -46.67
N LEU A 94 -14.83 -21.99 -46.00
CA LEU A 94 -13.50 -22.52 -46.30
C LEU A 94 -13.46 -24.04 -46.11
N ASP A 95 -12.84 -24.74 -47.05
CA ASP A 95 -12.45 -26.15 -46.96
C ASP A 95 -11.03 -26.23 -46.39
N ILE A 96 -10.91 -26.80 -45.20
CA ILE A 96 -9.71 -26.76 -44.35
C ILE A 96 -9.55 -28.10 -43.61
N PRO A 97 -8.35 -28.70 -43.53
CA PRO A 97 -8.17 -30.01 -42.88
C PRO A 97 -8.60 -30.02 -41.41
N ASN A 98 -8.97 -31.19 -40.90
CA ASN A 98 -9.19 -31.37 -39.46
C ASN A 98 -7.92 -31.09 -38.65
N GLY A 99 -8.06 -30.34 -37.57
CA GLY A 99 -6.98 -29.89 -36.69
C GLY A 99 -7.46 -28.76 -35.77
N GLU A 100 -6.62 -28.34 -34.84
CA GLU A 100 -6.84 -27.12 -34.06
C GLU A 100 -6.26 -25.92 -34.81
N TYR A 101 -6.97 -24.80 -34.82
CA TYR A 101 -6.54 -23.57 -35.50
C TYR A 101 -6.88 -22.34 -34.66
N PHE A 102 -5.94 -21.40 -34.61
CA PHE A 102 -6.20 -20.05 -34.15
C PHE A 102 -6.84 -19.23 -35.28
N VAL A 103 -7.87 -18.47 -34.96
CA VAL A 103 -8.58 -17.59 -35.89
C VAL A 103 -8.59 -16.17 -35.36
N ARG A 104 -8.10 -15.23 -36.18
CA ARG A 104 -8.10 -13.79 -35.92
C ARG A 104 -8.89 -13.05 -36.98
N ILE A 105 -9.98 -12.43 -36.57
CA ILE A 105 -10.89 -11.64 -37.41
C ILE A 105 -10.63 -10.16 -37.14
N ILE A 106 -10.42 -9.35 -38.18
CA ILE A 106 -10.17 -7.91 -38.08
C ILE A 106 -11.36 -7.15 -38.68
N ALA A 107 -11.98 -6.23 -37.92
CA ALA A 107 -13.11 -5.45 -38.41
C ALA A 107 -13.14 -3.99 -37.90
N GLY A 108 -13.10 -3.01 -38.81
CA GLY A 108 -13.13 -1.57 -38.52
C GLY A 108 -13.31 -0.70 -39.77
N ASP A 109 -13.47 0.61 -39.57
CA ASP A 109 -13.62 1.58 -40.67
C ASP A 109 -13.16 2.97 -40.22
N ASP A 110 -12.15 3.51 -40.92
CA ASP A 110 -11.57 4.84 -40.81
C ASP A 110 -12.56 5.98 -40.48
N ILE A 111 -13.83 5.88 -40.90
CA ILE A 111 -14.83 6.95 -40.71
C ILE A 111 -16.16 6.53 -40.06
N ALA A 112 -16.37 5.26 -39.67
CA ALA A 112 -17.67 4.84 -39.16
C ALA A 112 -17.66 3.64 -38.20
N PHE A 113 -18.28 3.85 -37.03
CA PHE A 113 -18.55 2.86 -35.99
C PHE A 113 -18.87 1.45 -36.53
N ASN A 114 -18.18 0.45 -35.98
CA ASN A 114 -18.41 -0.95 -36.22
C ASN A 114 -19.20 -1.59 -35.06
N ARG A 115 -20.17 -2.44 -35.39
CA ARG A 115 -20.60 -3.56 -34.54
C ARG A 115 -20.99 -4.71 -35.46
N SER A 116 -20.18 -5.75 -35.49
CA SER A 116 -20.35 -6.91 -36.38
C SER A 116 -20.31 -8.20 -35.56
N SER A 117 -21.32 -9.06 -35.71
CA SER A 117 -21.38 -10.35 -35.02
C SER A 117 -20.65 -11.43 -35.81
N PHE A 118 -19.98 -12.35 -35.12
CA PHE A 118 -19.28 -13.49 -35.71
C PHE A 118 -19.64 -14.78 -34.99
N ALA A 119 -20.14 -15.75 -35.74
CA ALA A 119 -20.30 -17.13 -35.27
C ALA A 119 -19.49 -18.08 -36.15
N ILE A 120 -18.76 -19.02 -35.54
CA ILE A 120 -17.87 -19.94 -36.25
C ILE A 120 -18.41 -21.36 -36.08
N ASN A 121 -18.64 -22.07 -37.19
CA ASN A 121 -19.27 -23.39 -37.27
C ASN A 121 -20.60 -23.51 -36.49
N GLY A 122 -21.30 -22.37 -36.29
CA GLY A 122 -22.57 -22.27 -35.58
C GLY A 122 -22.49 -21.96 -34.08
N GLU A 123 -21.29 -21.74 -33.53
CA GLU A 123 -21.05 -21.24 -32.16
C GLU A 123 -20.80 -19.73 -32.18
N ASP A 124 -21.41 -18.98 -31.25
CA ASP A 124 -21.44 -17.51 -31.24
C ASP A 124 -20.28 -16.94 -30.40
N TYR A 125 -19.35 -16.23 -31.07
CA TYR A 125 -18.19 -15.60 -30.46
C TYR A 125 -18.39 -14.10 -30.20
N GLY A 126 -19.62 -13.59 -30.33
CA GLY A 126 -19.99 -12.23 -29.97
C GLY A 126 -19.75 -11.19 -31.07
N ASN A 127 -19.35 -9.98 -30.68
CA ASN A 127 -19.23 -8.84 -31.60
C ASN A 127 -17.85 -8.16 -31.55
N ILE A 128 -17.24 -7.93 -32.72
CA ILE A 128 -16.25 -6.86 -32.85
C ILE A 128 -16.99 -5.51 -32.85
N THR A 129 -16.58 -4.62 -31.95
CA THR A 129 -17.12 -3.25 -31.83
C THR A 129 -15.97 -2.25 -31.86
N SER A 130 -16.06 -1.18 -32.66
CA SER A 130 -15.02 -0.15 -32.76
C SER A 130 -15.58 1.22 -33.17
N SER A 131 -14.89 2.31 -32.84
CA SER A 131 -15.22 3.66 -33.30
C SER A 131 -14.77 3.90 -34.75
N GLY A 132 -15.15 5.06 -35.31
CA GLY A 132 -14.58 5.49 -36.60
C GLY A 132 -13.11 5.84 -36.46
N GLY A 133 -12.24 5.18 -37.21
CA GLY A 133 -10.77 5.27 -37.07
C GLY A 133 -10.14 4.11 -36.29
N GLU A 134 -10.96 3.27 -35.65
CA GLU A 134 -10.51 2.12 -34.86
C GLU A 134 -10.79 0.80 -35.59
N TYR A 135 -9.83 -0.12 -35.47
CA TYR A 135 -9.90 -1.48 -35.96
C TYR A 135 -9.74 -2.40 -34.77
N ALA A 136 -10.81 -3.12 -34.42
CA ALA A 136 -10.81 -4.08 -33.34
C ALA A 136 -10.80 -5.50 -33.92
N GLU A 137 -10.42 -6.46 -33.08
CA GLU A 137 -10.13 -7.82 -33.48
C GLU A 137 -10.88 -8.82 -32.60
N LEU A 138 -11.11 -10.03 -33.12
CA LEU A 138 -11.63 -11.18 -32.38
C LEU A 138 -10.70 -12.36 -32.63
N THR A 139 -10.15 -12.92 -31.56
CA THR A 139 -9.17 -14.00 -31.58
C THR A 139 -9.72 -15.21 -30.81
N THR A 140 -9.68 -16.40 -31.41
CA THR A 140 -10.11 -17.65 -30.76
C THR A 140 -9.49 -18.87 -31.42
N ASP A 141 -9.21 -19.90 -30.63
CA ASP A 141 -8.88 -21.24 -31.12
C ASP A 141 -10.14 -22.06 -31.40
N ILE A 142 -10.09 -22.95 -32.39
CA ILE A 142 -11.19 -23.81 -32.83
C ILE A 142 -10.73 -25.21 -33.30
N ALA A 143 -11.56 -26.21 -33.01
CA ALA A 143 -11.39 -27.59 -33.46
C ALA A 143 -12.15 -27.86 -34.78
N ILE A 144 -11.44 -28.01 -35.90
CA ILE A 144 -12.03 -28.45 -37.18
C ILE A 144 -12.17 -29.97 -37.19
N THR A 145 -13.38 -30.49 -37.41
CA THR A 145 -13.67 -31.93 -37.32
C THR A 145 -14.41 -32.54 -38.53
N ASP A 146 -14.93 -31.72 -39.45
CA ASP A 146 -15.65 -32.13 -40.66
C ASP A 146 -15.07 -31.56 -41.97
N GLU A 147 -13.77 -31.24 -41.95
CA GLU A 147 -12.96 -30.69 -43.05
C GLU A 147 -13.44 -29.31 -43.57
N LYS A 148 -14.16 -28.54 -42.72
CA LYS A 148 -14.79 -27.26 -43.06
C LYS A 148 -14.77 -26.21 -41.94
N LEU A 149 -14.70 -24.95 -42.37
CA LEU A 149 -14.94 -23.75 -41.58
C LEU A 149 -16.04 -22.91 -42.25
N MET A 150 -17.02 -22.50 -41.46
CA MET A 150 -18.03 -21.50 -41.80
C MET A 150 -17.97 -20.38 -40.76
N ILE A 151 -17.82 -19.14 -41.21
CA ILE A 151 -17.95 -17.94 -40.37
C ILE A 151 -19.22 -17.22 -40.82
N ASP A 152 -20.27 -17.27 -39.99
CA ASP A 152 -21.49 -16.48 -40.17
C ASP A 152 -21.26 -15.06 -39.63
N ILE A 153 -21.59 -14.05 -40.46
CA ILE A 153 -21.23 -12.64 -40.26
C ILE A 153 -22.50 -11.77 -40.33
N GLY A 154 -22.71 -10.93 -39.31
CA GLY A 154 -23.98 -10.20 -39.14
C GLY A 154 -23.90 -8.86 -38.40
N GLU A 155 -25.07 -8.29 -38.09
CA GLU A 155 -25.28 -6.90 -37.68
C GLU A 155 -24.86 -5.87 -38.74
N ASN A 156 -23.76 -5.13 -38.56
CA ASN A 156 -23.13 -4.40 -39.66
C ASN A 156 -22.46 -5.37 -40.65
N GLY A 157 -22.03 -6.54 -40.16
CA GLY A 157 -21.31 -7.59 -40.85
C GLY A 157 -20.16 -7.10 -41.71
N ARG A 158 -19.30 -6.29 -41.08
CA ARG A 158 -18.05 -5.78 -41.65
C ARG A 158 -16.92 -6.74 -41.31
N ILE A 159 -16.10 -7.10 -42.30
CA ILE A 159 -14.82 -7.80 -42.12
C ILE A 159 -13.79 -7.20 -43.08
N ASN A 160 -12.58 -6.97 -42.57
CA ASN A 160 -11.42 -6.47 -43.30
C ASN A 160 -10.43 -7.61 -43.58
N GLY A 161 -10.03 -8.33 -42.53
CA GLY A 161 -9.06 -9.41 -42.59
C GLY A 161 -9.47 -10.63 -41.77
N LEU A 162 -8.95 -11.79 -42.18
CA LEU A 162 -9.08 -13.06 -41.48
C LEU A 162 -7.74 -13.81 -41.57
N GLU A 163 -7.13 -14.10 -40.43
CA GLU A 163 -6.00 -15.02 -40.33
C GLU A 163 -6.48 -16.32 -39.69
N ILE A 164 -6.15 -17.47 -40.30
CA ILE A 164 -6.39 -18.79 -39.73
C ILE A 164 -5.06 -19.54 -39.74
N VAL A 165 -4.57 -19.94 -38.57
CA VAL A 165 -3.23 -20.49 -38.39
C VAL A 165 -3.32 -21.86 -37.69
N PRO A 166 -2.71 -22.93 -38.21
CA PRO A 166 -2.76 -24.24 -37.57
C PRO A 166 -1.96 -24.24 -36.26
N MET A 167 -2.59 -24.67 -35.17
CA MET A 167 -1.96 -24.79 -33.85
C MET A 167 -1.48 -26.22 -33.63
N GLU A 168 -0.32 -26.57 -34.18
CA GLU A 168 0.38 -27.82 -33.84
C GLU A 168 1.21 -27.63 -32.56
N GLN A 169 0.75 -28.23 -31.45
CA GLN A 169 1.49 -28.23 -30.18
C GLN A 169 2.81 -29.01 -30.32
N ILE A 170 3.90 -28.44 -29.79
CA ILE A 170 5.21 -29.10 -29.70
C ILE A 170 5.14 -30.24 -28.66
N ASP A 171 5.00 -31.49 -29.10
CA ASP A 171 4.95 -32.70 -28.25
C ASP A 171 6.31 -33.36 -28.00
N SER A 172 7.38 -32.70 -28.45
CA SER A 172 8.71 -33.28 -28.64
C SER A 172 9.84 -32.52 -27.95
N LEU A 173 9.52 -31.61 -27.02
CA LEU A 173 10.53 -30.94 -26.20
C LEU A 173 11.26 -31.97 -25.33
N ALA A 174 12.58 -31.94 -25.35
CA ALA A 174 13.47 -32.83 -24.62
C ALA A 174 14.70 -32.09 -24.08
N VAL A 175 15.22 -32.56 -22.93
CA VAL A 175 16.55 -32.20 -22.42
C VAL A 175 17.58 -33.14 -23.07
N ASP A 176 18.49 -32.59 -23.88
CA ASP A 176 19.56 -33.35 -24.53
C ASP A 176 20.77 -33.55 -23.61
N SER A 177 21.13 -32.52 -22.85
CA SER A 177 22.25 -32.57 -21.90
C SER A 177 22.16 -31.50 -20.82
N ILE A 178 22.62 -31.86 -19.61
CA ILE A 178 22.82 -30.98 -18.47
C ILE A 178 24.32 -31.01 -18.13
N SER A 179 24.92 -29.86 -17.84
CA SER A 179 26.26 -29.78 -17.22
C SER A 179 26.14 -29.42 -15.74
N TYR A 180 27.08 -29.90 -14.93
CA TYR A 180 27.11 -29.66 -13.48
C TYR A 180 28.42 -28.95 -13.12
N SER A 181 28.42 -27.61 -13.15
CA SER A 181 29.59 -26.78 -12.84
C SER A 181 29.18 -25.37 -12.40
N ALA A 182 30.16 -24.49 -12.12
CA ALA A 182 29.85 -23.08 -11.86
C ALA A 182 29.20 -22.39 -13.08
N ASP A 183 29.64 -22.75 -14.29
CA ASP A 183 29.06 -22.32 -15.57
C ASP A 183 28.09 -23.42 -16.08
N SER A 184 27.05 -23.73 -15.30
CA SER A 184 26.10 -24.80 -15.66
C SER A 184 25.23 -24.43 -16.87
N GLU A 185 24.95 -25.42 -17.72
CA GLU A 185 24.11 -25.25 -18.93
C GLU A 185 23.10 -26.40 -19.10
N VAL A 186 21.91 -26.09 -19.63
CA VAL A 186 20.89 -27.06 -20.06
C VAL A 186 20.65 -26.90 -21.56
N THR A 187 20.93 -27.94 -22.34
CA THR A 187 20.59 -27.97 -23.77
C THR A 187 19.25 -28.66 -23.98
N LEU A 188 18.36 -27.98 -24.71
CA LEU A 188 17.02 -28.41 -25.10
C LEU A 188 16.95 -28.57 -26.62
N SER A 189 16.16 -29.54 -27.08
CA SER A 189 15.73 -29.59 -28.48
C SER A 189 14.29 -30.08 -28.63
N TRP A 190 13.71 -29.78 -29.78
CA TRP A 190 12.35 -30.16 -30.17
C TRP A 190 12.29 -30.41 -31.69
N GLN A 191 11.16 -30.92 -32.18
CA GLN A 191 10.94 -31.03 -33.62
C GLN A 191 10.75 -29.63 -34.23
N SER A 192 11.55 -29.28 -35.24
CA SER A 192 11.34 -28.05 -36.01
C SER A 192 10.06 -28.11 -36.82
N ASP A 193 9.19 -27.15 -36.60
CA ASP A 193 8.07 -26.84 -37.49
C ASP A 193 8.57 -25.96 -38.67
N PRO A 194 8.04 -26.11 -39.90
CA PRO A 194 8.44 -25.29 -41.05
C PRO A 194 7.70 -23.94 -41.18
N ASN A 195 6.61 -23.73 -40.43
CA ASN A 195 5.79 -22.52 -40.36
C ASN A 195 6.21 -21.59 -39.20
N ALA A 196 7.16 -22.03 -38.35
CA ALA A 196 7.73 -21.25 -37.26
C ALA A 196 8.68 -20.16 -37.77
N SER A 197 8.46 -18.91 -37.35
CA SER A 197 9.44 -17.83 -37.51
C SER A 197 10.50 -17.87 -36.41
N HIS A 198 10.11 -18.26 -35.20
CA HIS A 198 10.96 -18.50 -34.03
C HIS A 198 10.17 -19.33 -32.99
N TYR A 199 10.79 -19.59 -31.84
CA TYR A 199 10.20 -20.27 -30.69
C TYR A 199 10.50 -19.45 -29.43
N ASN A 200 9.54 -19.23 -28.53
CA ASN A 200 9.83 -18.64 -27.22
C ASN A 200 10.15 -19.76 -26.22
N ILE A 201 11.22 -19.60 -25.45
CA ILE A 201 11.60 -20.54 -24.40
C ILE A 201 11.10 -20.00 -23.06
N TYR A 202 10.30 -20.82 -22.38
CA TYR A 202 9.79 -20.57 -21.04
C TYR A 202 10.48 -21.45 -20.02
N ARG A 203 10.76 -20.89 -18.85
CA ARG A 203 11.32 -21.59 -17.69
C ARG A 203 10.57 -21.21 -16.42
N LYS A 204 10.54 -22.13 -15.47
CA LYS A 204 10.21 -21.85 -14.08
C LYS A 204 11.08 -22.70 -13.14
N GLY A 205 11.43 -22.15 -11.97
CA GLY A 205 12.17 -22.86 -10.92
C GLY A 205 11.34 -23.95 -10.24
N GLU A 206 11.96 -24.67 -9.30
CA GLU A 206 11.34 -25.80 -8.59
C GLU A 206 10.10 -25.39 -7.76
N ASN A 207 10.09 -24.16 -7.24
CA ASN A 207 9.00 -23.59 -6.42
C ASN A 207 8.15 -22.54 -7.16
N ASP A 208 8.49 -22.18 -8.40
CA ASP A 208 7.74 -21.17 -9.17
C ASP A 208 6.39 -21.73 -9.62
N GLU A 209 5.28 -21.03 -9.37
CA GLU A 209 3.97 -21.40 -9.92
C GLU A 209 3.93 -21.19 -11.45
N ASP A 210 4.40 -20.04 -11.93
CA ASP A 210 4.26 -19.58 -13.32
C ASP A 210 5.52 -19.66 -14.18
N PHE A 211 5.30 -19.79 -15.49
CA PHE A 211 6.33 -19.83 -16.54
C PHE A 211 6.73 -18.43 -17.02
N LYS A 212 7.99 -18.05 -16.83
CA LYS A 212 8.58 -16.79 -17.35
C LYS A 212 9.27 -17.08 -18.69
N LYS A 213 9.10 -16.21 -19.71
CA LYS A 213 9.91 -16.29 -20.95
C LYS A 213 11.35 -15.90 -20.59
N ILE A 214 12.31 -16.74 -20.94
CA ILE A 214 13.74 -16.47 -20.68
C ILE A 214 14.52 -16.05 -21.94
N ASP A 215 14.15 -16.55 -23.12
CA ASP A 215 14.80 -16.21 -24.40
C ASP A 215 13.91 -16.63 -25.59
N ASP A 216 14.34 -16.36 -26.83
CA ASP A 216 13.82 -16.99 -28.03
C ASP A 216 14.89 -17.59 -28.95
N SER A 217 14.49 -18.53 -29.81
CA SER A 217 15.39 -19.18 -30.77
C SER A 217 14.77 -19.26 -32.16
N THR A 218 15.59 -19.04 -33.19
CA THR A 218 15.22 -19.27 -34.61
C THR A 218 15.60 -20.68 -35.08
N GLU A 219 16.16 -21.52 -34.21
CA GLU A 219 16.39 -22.93 -34.44
C GLU A 219 15.57 -23.77 -33.46
N ALA A 220 15.29 -25.04 -33.79
CA ALA A 220 14.57 -25.96 -32.90
C ALA A 220 15.46 -26.56 -31.78
N ASN A 221 16.32 -25.72 -31.21
CA ASN A 221 17.18 -26.00 -30.08
C ASN A 221 17.50 -24.71 -29.31
N TYR A 222 17.85 -24.87 -28.04
CA TYR A 222 18.28 -23.79 -27.15
C TYR A 222 19.28 -24.33 -26.13
N THR A 223 20.18 -23.47 -25.63
CA THR A 223 21.07 -23.80 -24.51
C THR A 223 20.92 -22.72 -23.45
N ASP A 224 20.22 -23.05 -22.37
CA ASP A 224 20.12 -22.17 -21.21
C ASP A 224 21.44 -22.15 -20.46
N THR A 225 22.07 -20.98 -20.37
CA THR A 225 23.31 -20.72 -19.63
C THR A 225 23.08 -19.86 -18.39
N SER A 226 21.81 -19.68 -18.00
CA SER A 226 21.34 -18.93 -16.83
C SER A 226 20.76 -19.84 -15.75
N VAL A 227 21.15 -21.12 -15.76
CA VAL A 227 20.77 -22.12 -14.75
C VAL A 227 21.80 -22.19 -13.64
N GLU A 228 21.33 -22.37 -12.41
CA GLU A 228 22.19 -22.38 -11.23
C GLU A 228 22.42 -23.79 -10.71
N LEU A 229 23.66 -24.05 -10.29
CA LEU A 229 24.09 -25.35 -9.79
C LEU A 229 23.32 -25.75 -8.53
N GLY A 230 22.77 -26.96 -8.50
CA GLY A 230 22.05 -27.48 -7.34
C GLY A 230 20.57 -27.07 -7.23
N TYR A 231 20.00 -26.39 -8.23
CA TYR A 231 18.56 -26.14 -8.35
C TYR A 231 17.91 -27.05 -9.41
N SER A 232 16.58 -27.08 -9.48
CA SER A 232 15.83 -27.68 -10.59
C SER A 232 14.97 -26.66 -11.32
N TYR A 233 14.81 -26.86 -12.63
CA TYR A 233 14.00 -26.01 -13.50
C TYR A 233 13.07 -26.87 -14.36
N THR A 234 11.88 -26.37 -14.66
CA THR A 234 10.99 -26.94 -15.67
C THR A 234 10.85 -25.98 -16.84
N TYR A 235 10.85 -26.53 -18.05
CA TYR A 235 10.82 -25.81 -19.32
C TYR A 235 9.60 -26.15 -20.14
N ALA A 236 9.13 -25.15 -20.89
CA ALA A 236 8.18 -25.29 -21.97
C ALA A 236 8.63 -24.41 -23.15
N VAL A 237 8.19 -24.72 -24.35
CA VAL A 237 8.51 -23.97 -25.58
C VAL A 237 7.22 -23.74 -26.36
N THR A 238 7.05 -22.56 -26.93
CA THR A 238 5.98 -22.26 -27.89
C THR A 238 6.58 -22.08 -29.28
N LEU A 239 5.75 -22.18 -30.31
CA LEU A 239 6.08 -21.81 -31.68
C LEU A 239 5.50 -20.41 -31.95
N VAL A 240 6.22 -19.53 -32.65
CA VAL A 240 5.73 -18.21 -33.06
C VAL A 240 5.78 -18.09 -34.57
N HIS A 241 4.62 -17.82 -35.18
CA HIS A 241 4.45 -17.74 -36.64
C HIS A 241 4.95 -16.42 -37.24
N SER A 242 5.04 -16.38 -38.57
CA SER A 242 5.43 -15.19 -39.36
C SER A 242 4.52 -13.96 -39.15
N SER A 243 3.29 -14.17 -38.69
CA SER A 243 2.31 -13.15 -38.28
C SER A 243 2.47 -12.63 -36.84
N GLY A 244 3.35 -13.24 -36.03
CA GLY A 244 3.50 -12.93 -34.59
C GLY A 244 2.50 -13.65 -33.68
N ILE A 245 1.70 -14.58 -34.20
CA ILE A 245 0.82 -15.46 -33.41
C ILE A 245 1.67 -16.54 -32.72
N GLU A 246 1.45 -16.74 -31.43
CA GLU A 246 2.18 -17.68 -30.57
C GLU A 246 1.28 -18.88 -30.17
N SER A 247 1.85 -20.09 -30.21
CA SER A 247 1.13 -21.34 -29.90
C SER A 247 0.94 -21.58 -28.41
N ASP A 248 0.09 -22.56 -28.10
CA ASP A 248 0.12 -23.27 -26.81
C ASP A 248 1.55 -23.75 -26.46
N LYS A 249 1.82 -23.83 -25.16
CA LYS A 249 3.08 -24.36 -24.61
C LYS A 249 3.23 -25.86 -24.92
N SER A 250 4.47 -26.28 -25.15
CA SER A 250 4.86 -27.67 -25.39
C SER A 250 4.49 -28.62 -24.24
N ASN A 251 4.80 -29.91 -24.41
CA ASN A 251 5.04 -30.75 -23.25
C ASN A 251 6.09 -30.12 -22.31
N GLU A 252 5.89 -30.23 -21.00
CA GLU A 252 6.88 -29.80 -20.02
C GLU A 252 8.05 -30.80 -19.94
N VAL A 253 9.26 -30.29 -19.64
CA VAL A 253 10.41 -31.11 -19.24
C VAL A 253 11.17 -30.48 -18.08
N SER A 254 11.56 -31.28 -17.09
CA SER A 254 12.36 -30.82 -15.95
C SER A 254 13.83 -31.19 -16.11
N ALA A 255 14.72 -30.25 -15.82
CA ALA A 255 16.15 -30.45 -15.70
C ALA A 255 16.58 -30.09 -14.26
N SER A 256 17.05 -31.09 -13.51
CA SER A 256 17.69 -30.84 -12.21
C SER A 256 19.20 -30.67 -12.42
N ILE A 257 19.77 -29.60 -11.90
CA ILE A 257 21.20 -29.29 -11.97
C ILE A 257 21.94 -29.95 -10.78
N ILE A 258 21.51 -31.16 -10.41
CA ILE A 258 22.04 -32.01 -9.36
C ILE A 258 22.43 -33.37 -9.98
N ASN A 259 23.70 -33.74 -9.86
CA ASN A 259 24.20 -35.08 -10.17
C ASN A 259 23.98 -36.00 -8.97
N GLU A 260 22.90 -36.80 -8.98
CA GLU A 260 22.60 -37.78 -7.92
C GLU A 260 23.70 -38.83 -7.67
N GLU A 261 24.67 -39.02 -8.59
CA GLU A 261 25.81 -39.93 -8.37
C GLU A 261 26.96 -39.29 -7.58
N ALA A 262 26.92 -37.98 -7.31
CA ALA A 262 27.95 -37.22 -6.60
C ALA A 262 27.64 -37.02 -5.09
N GLU A 263 28.66 -36.65 -4.32
CA GLU A 263 28.54 -36.44 -2.86
C GLU A 263 28.28 -34.96 -2.53
N LYS A 264 27.12 -34.70 -1.90
CA LYS A 264 26.68 -33.39 -1.38
C LYS A 264 27.82 -32.73 -0.57
N PRO A 265 28.15 -31.45 -0.81
CA PRO A 265 29.27 -30.81 -0.14
C PRO A 265 28.96 -30.56 1.34
N GLN A 266 30.01 -30.42 2.15
CA GLN A 266 29.87 -30.03 3.55
C GLN A 266 29.54 -28.53 3.68
N PRO A 267 28.83 -28.11 4.74
CA PRO A 267 28.67 -26.69 5.06
C PRO A 267 30.04 -26.00 5.25
N PRO A 268 30.16 -24.69 4.94
CA PRO A 268 31.32 -23.89 5.34
C PRO A 268 31.48 -23.86 6.86
N SER A 269 32.73 -23.84 7.34
CA SER A 269 33.05 -23.63 8.76
C SER A 269 33.62 -22.24 9.02
N GLU A 270 33.51 -21.79 10.28
CA GLU A 270 34.06 -20.52 10.77
C GLU A 270 33.58 -19.28 9.95
N LEU A 271 32.29 -19.27 9.53
CA LEU A 271 31.71 -18.05 8.95
C LEU A 271 31.81 -16.92 9.99
N SER A 272 32.39 -15.81 9.58
CA SER A 272 32.71 -14.69 10.45
C SER A 272 32.91 -13.39 9.67
N LEU A 273 32.63 -12.25 10.31
CA LEU A 273 32.93 -10.94 9.75
C LEU A 273 34.42 -10.59 9.83
N SER A 274 34.89 -9.98 8.75
CA SER A 274 36.26 -9.47 8.58
C SER A 274 36.32 -7.95 8.41
N ASN A 275 35.23 -7.32 7.95
CA ASN A 275 34.99 -5.88 7.97
C ASN A 275 33.51 -5.59 8.25
N ALA A 276 33.22 -4.43 8.83
CA ALA A 276 31.88 -3.84 8.92
C ALA A 276 32.02 -2.32 8.96
N GLU A 277 31.33 -1.65 8.05
CA GLU A 277 31.24 -0.20 7.85
C GLU A 277 29.75 0.16 7.64
N LEU A 278 29.41 1.45 7.49
CA LEU A 278 28.01 1.86 7.35
C LEU A 278 27.34 1.23 6.12
N ASP A 279 28.01 1.30 4.98
CA ASP A 279 27.51 0.90 3.66
C ASP A 279 28.01 -0.48 3.19
N ASN A 280 28.75 -1.23 4.03
CA ASN A 280 29.26 -2.55 3.67
C ASN A 280 29.61 -3.48 4.84
N VAL A 281 29.45 -4.79 4.66
CA VAL A 281 29.98 -5.83 5.55
C VAL A 281 30.70 -6.94 4.78
N THR A 282 31.91 -7.32 5.22
CA THR A 282 32.73 -8.36 4.55
C THR A 282 32.77 -9.65 5.35
N LEU A 283 32.06 -10.66 4.86
CA LEU A 283 32.06 -12.04 5.36
C LEU A 283 33.31 -12.82 4.91
N SER A 284 33.72 -13.80 5.72
CA SER A 284 34.78 -14.76 5.38
C SER A 284 34.54 -16.12 6.05
N TRP A 285 34.96 -17.21 5.40
CA TRP A 285 34.77 -18.59 5.86
C TRP A 285 35.93 -19.51 5.41
N ASP A 286 36.01 -20.73 5.97
CA ASP A 286 36.98 -21.74 5.54
C ASP A 286 36.65 -22.36 4.17
N ALA A 287 37.68 -22.67 3.40
CA ALA A 287 37.54 -23.35 2.11
C ALA A 287 37.11 -24.82 2.24
N VAL A 288 36.04 -25.22 1.55
CA VAL A 288 35.51 -26.59 1.56
C VAL A 288 36.06 -27.44 0.39
N ASP A 289 36.52 -28.66 0.69
CA ASP A 289 36.99 -29.61 -0.33
C ASP A 289 35.88 -29.97 -1.33
N ASN A 290 36.18 -29.84 -2.63
CA ASN A 290 35.27 -30.03 -3.77
C ASN A 290 34.11 -29.01 -3.86
N ALA A 291 34.22 -27.83 -3.22
CA ALA A 291 33.36 -26.69 -3.54
C ALA A 291 33.54 -26.28 -5.01
N SER A 292 32.43 -25.90 -5.66
CA SER A 292 32.40 -25.24 -6.97
C SER A 292 32.00 -23.77 -6.84
N LEU A 293 31.02 -23.49 -5.97
CA LEU A 293 30.50 -22.17 -5.62
C LEU A 293 30.13 -22.13 -4.14
N TYR A 294 29.87 -20.93 -3.63
CA TYR A 294 29.18 -20.65 -2.38
C TYR A 294 27.98 -19.73 -2.67
N TYR A 295 26.82 -20.05 -2.10
CA TYR A 295 25.65 -19.17 -2.08
C TYR A 295 25.60 -18.46 -0.73
N VAL A 296 25.52 -17.14 -0.77
CA VAL A 296 25.44 -16.27 0.40
C VAL A 296 23.98 -15.89 0.63
N TYR A 297 23.54 -15.99 1.87
CA TYR A 297 22.17 -15.70 2.29
C TYR A 297 22.15 -14.66 3.41
N ARG A 298 21.12 -13.81 3.43
CA ARG A 298 20.85 -12.77 4.44
C ARG A 298 19.42 -12.92 4.98
N ALA A 299 19.24 -12.54 6.24
CA ALA A 299 17.94 -12.22 6.83
C ALA A 299 18.05 -10.89 7.58
N ASN A 300 16.96 -10.11 7.61
CA ASN A 300 16.90 -8.84 8.35
C ASN A 300 16.62 -9.07 9.86
N PHE A 301 16.18 -10.26 10.23
CA PHE A 301 15.75 -10.62 11.59
C PHE A 301 16.63 -11.68 12.24
N ASN A 302 16.67 -11.69 13.58
CA ASN A 302 17.38 -12.69 14.35
C ASN A 302 16.59 -14.03 14.39
N PRO A 303 17.10 -15.15 13.83
CA PRO A 303 16.41 -16.43 13.89
C PRO A 303 16.34 -17.08 15.29
N ASP A 304 17.05 -16.54 16.29
CA ASP A 304 16.95 -17.00 17.69
C ASP A 304 15.79 -16.34 18.47
N ASP A 305 15.20 -15.25 17.96
CA ASP A 305 14.13 -14.49 18.65
C ASP A 305 12.70 -14.91 18.22
N TYR A 306 12.57 -15.73 17.17
CA TYR A 306 11.29 -16.19 16.60
C TYR A 306 11.18 -17.74 16.58
N PRO A 307 9.98 -18.32 16.33
CA PRO A 307 9.82 -19.77 16.17
C PRO A 307 10.70 -20.40 15.07
N GLU A 308 11.08 -21.67 15.23
CA GLU A 308 11.96 -22.40 14.30
C GLU A 308 11.38 -22.45 12.88
N GLY A 309 11.92 -21.62 11.98
CA GLY A 309 11.51 -21.50 10.58
C GLY A 309 10.67 -20.27 10.23
N ALA A 310 10.42 -19.35 11.18
CA ALA A 310 9.70 -18.11 10.93
C ALA A 310 10.56 -17.03 10.23
N VAL A 311 11.87 -17.02 10.45
CA VAL A 311 12.83 -16.15 9.75
C VAL A 311 13.32 -16.84 8.48
N GLU A 312 12.93 -16.31 7.32
CA GLU A 312 13.49 -16.72 6.03
C GLU A 312 14.88 -16.10 5.78
N PHE A 313 15.69 -16.80 4.99
CA PHE A 313 17.03 -16.36 4.58
C PHE A 313 17.05 -16.25 3.05
N GLU A 314 17.00 -15.02 2.53
CA GLU A 314 17.06 -14.73 1.10
C GLU A 314 18.48 -14.98 0.55
N LYS A 315 18.61 -15.43 -0.70
CA LYS A 315 19.90 -15.59 -1.37
C LYS A 315 20.32 -14.28 -2.04
N ILE A 316 21.33 -13.61 -1.49
CA ILE A 316 21.79 -12.31 -2.00
C ILE A 316 22.90 -12.38 -3.06
N ASP A 317 23.79 -13.40 -3.05
CA ASP A 317 24.82 -13.56 -4.10
C ASP A 317 25.39 -15.00 -4.23
N THR A 318 26.18 -15.20 -5.28
CA THR A 318 26.94 -16.41 -5.62
C THR A 318 28.42 -16.08 -5.87
N THR A 319 29.32 -16.63 -5.05
CA THR A 319 30.78 -16.43 -5.21
C THR A 319 31.55 -17.74 -5.33
N SER A 320 32.77 -17.67 -5.90
CA SER A 320 33.75 -18.78 -5.88
C SER A 320 34.93 -18.53 -4.92
N ASP A 321 35.03 -17.31 -4.37
CA ASP A 321 35.98 -16.97 -3.30
C ASP A 321 35.40 -17.36 -1.92
N THR A 322 36.26 -17.46 -0.90
CA THR A 322 35.85 -17.79 0.49
C THR A 322 35.59 -16.54 1.33
N SER A 323 35.07 -15.50 0.67
CA SER A 323 34.73 -14.20 1.23
C SER A 323 33.79 -13.47 0.29
N PHE A 324 32.87 -12.70 0.86
CA PHE A 324 31.91 -11.87 0.15
C PHE A 324 31.79 -10.52 0.85
N THR A 325 31.44 -9.46 0.13
CA THR A 325 31.08 -8.17 0.72
C THR A 325 29.66 -7.84 0.30
N ASP A 326 28.77 -7.72 1.27
CA ASP A 326 27.45 -7.15 1.05
C ASP A 326 27.61 -5.63 1.07
N ASP A 327 27.40 -4.97 -0.07
CA ASP A 327 27.33 -3.52 -0.24
C ASP A 327 25.92 -3.05 -0.65
N SER A 328 24.90 -3.85 -0.30
CA SER A 328 23.47 -3.60 -0.55
C SER A 328 22.67 -3.24 0.72
N ILE A 329 23.35 -2.89 1.83
CA ILE A 329 22.74 -2.62 3.14
C ILE A 329 23.26 -1.34 3.78
N LEU A 330 22.50 -0.82 4.75
CA LEU A 330 22.97 0.17 5.72
C LEU A 330 22.97 -0.44 7.13
N THR A 331 24.12 -0.47 7.79
CA THR A 331 24.26 -1.06 9.15
C THR A 331 23.72 -0.15 10.27
N TYR A 332 22.53 0.43 10.05
CA TYR A 332 21.64 0.92 11.11
C TYR A 332 20.98 -0.24 11.85
N ASN A 333 20.67 -1.32 11.12
CA ASN A 333 20.07 -2.55 11.64
C ASN A 333 21.06 -3.73 11.64
N ASN A 334 20.74 -4.77 12.43
CA ASN A 334 21.46 -6.03 12.46
C ASN A 334 21.00 -6.91 11.28
N TYR A 335 21.94 -7.49 10.53
CA TYR A 335 21.65 -8.49 9.49
C TYR A 335 22.29 -9.83 9.82
N TYR A 336 21.65 -10.92 9.42
CA TYR A 336 22.01 -12.27 9.81
C TYR A 336 22.39 -13.07 8.57
N TYR A 337 23.62 -13.57 8.52
CA TYR A 337 24.19 -14.19 7.33
C TYR A 337 24.44 -15.68 7.50
N GLN A 338 24.16 -16.44 6.43
CA GLN A 338 24.52 -17.85 6.28
C GLN A 338 25.17 -18.08 4.91
N VAL A 339 26.03 -19.09 4.80
CA VAL A 339 26.64 -19.50 3.53
C VAL A 339 26.44 -20.99 3.31
N ARG A 340 26.10 -21.40 2.08
CA ARG A 340 26.01 -22.80 1.66
C ARG A 340 27.05 -23.10 0.57
N THR A 341 27.79 -24.19 0.72
CA THR A 341 28.69 -24.70 -0.33
C THR A 341 27.87 -25.37 -1.43
N VAL A 342 28.30 -25.26 -2.69
CA VAL A 342 27.63 -25.90 -3.82
C VAL A 342 28.63 -26.68 -4.66
N ASN A 343 28.27 -27.89 -5.08
CA ASN A 343 29.01 -28.69 -6.05
C ASN A 343 28.04 -29.48 -6.95
N GLU A 344 28.55 -30.37 -7.82
CA GLU A 344 27.71 -31.19 -8.69
C GLU A 344 26.68 -32.06 -7.94
N GLY A 345 26.93 -32.45 -6.69
CA GLY A 345 26.00 -33.15 -5.80
C GLY A 345 25.03 -32.24 -5.02
N GLY A 346 24.93 -30.95 -5.38
CA GLY A 346 23.93 -30.00 -4.87
C GLY A 346 24.44 -28.99 -3.84
N ILE A 347 23.48 -28.28 -3.22
CA ILE A 347 23.69 -27.22 -2.21
C ILE A 347 23.81 -27.85 -0.82
N SER A 348 24.81 -27.47 -0.02
CA SER A 348 25.03 -27.97 1.35
C SER A 348 23.92 -27.55 2.33
N ASP A 349 23.96 -28.12 3.53
CA ASP A 349 23.32 -27.53 4.70
C ASP A 349 24.00 -26.15 5.01
N PRO A 350 23.40 -25.22 5.76
CA PRO A 350 24.02 -23.93 6.06
C PRO A 350 25.23 -24.01 6.99
N SER A 351 26.07 -22.98 6.94
CA SER A 351 27.09 -22.65 7.94
C SER A 351 26.47 -22.30 9.31
N ASN A 352 27.30 -21.91 10.28
CA ASN A 352 26.80 -21.09 11.38
C ASN A 352 26.21 -19.77 10.84
N THR A 353 25.18 -19.23 11.51
CA THR A 353 24.74 -17.85 11.31
C THR A 353 25.84 -16.88 11.78
N THR A 354 25.90 -15.68 11.19
CA THR A 354 26.76 -14.57 11.61
C THR A 354 25.97 -13.27 11.61
N GLU A 355 25.86 -12.61 12.76
CA GLU A 355 25.26 -11.29 12.96
C GLU A 355 26.22 -10.18 12.48
N SER A 356 25.70 -9.18 11.76
CA SER A 356 26.41 -7.91 11.53
C SER A 356 26.13 -6.89 12.63
N PRO A 357 27.14 -6.13 13.09
CA PRO A 357 26.92 -5.09 14.08
C PRO A 357 26.24 -3.88 13.46
N VAL A 358 25.33 -3.26 14.21
CA VAL A 358 24.95 -1.86 14.00
C VAL A 358 26.20 -0.99 14.14
N THR A 359 26.60 -0.24 13.11
CA THR A 359 27.82 0.59 13.13
C THR A 359 27.54 2.07 13.37
N GLU A 360 26.36 2.55 12.94
CA GLU A 360 25.82 3.86 13.24
C GLU A 360 24.36 3.71 13.70
N VAL A 361 23.88 4.57 14.59
CA VAL A 361 22.52 4.49 15.14
C VAL A 361 21.78 5.74 14.66
N GLN A 362 20.99 5.56 13.59
CA GLN A 362 20.03 6.57 13.15
C GLN A 362 19.05 6.86 14.29
N LYS A 363 18.55 8.10 14.38
CA LYS A 363 17.62 8.50 15.44
C LYS A 363 16.56 9.42 14.89
N ARG A 364 15.30 9.10 15.20
CA ARG A 364 14.19 9.99 14.92
C ARG A 364 14.19 11.16 15.91
N GLN A 365 14.05 12.37 15.36
CA GLN A 365 13.64 13.56 16.09
C GLN A 365 12.37 13.23 16.89
N MET A 366 12.27 13.59 18.16
CA MET A 366 11.02 13.50 18.93
C MET A 366 10.88 14.68 19.89
N GLU A 367 9.66 14.93 20.33
CA GLU A 367 9.31 16.10 21.14
C GLU A 367 9.99 16.09 22.53
N GLN A 368 10.34 17.28 23.03
CA GLN A 368 11.06 17.44 24.30
C GLN A 368 10.10 17.49 25.51
N LEU A 369 9.31 16.43 25.68
CA LEU A 369 8.28 16.37 26.72
C LEU A 369 8.80 16.55 28.16
N ASP A 370 7.92 17.11 29.00
CA ASP A 370 8.05 17.29 30.44
C ASP A 370 7.86 15.93 31.18
N ARG A 371 7.07 15.84 32.26
CA ARG A 371 6.62 14.60 32.90
C ARG A 371 5.10 14.47 32.90
N ALA A 372 4.38 15.50 32.46
CA ALA A 372 2.92 15.53 32.35
C ALA A 372 2.25 14.96 33.61
N LEU A 373 2.76 15.40 34.77
CA LEU A 373 2.40 14.87 36.08
C LEU A 373 0.93 15.16 36.37
N VAL A 374 0.12 14.10 36.51
CA VAL A 374 -1.30 14.21 36.82
C VAL A 374 -1.57 13.64 38.22
N ALA A 375 -2.54 14.23 38.93
CA ALA A 375 -3.02 13.75 40.21
C ALA A 375 -4.56 13.85 40.26
N VAL A 376 -5.24 12.77 40.64
CA VAL A 376 -6.70 12.60 40.46
C VAL A 376 -7.32 11.98 41.72
N GLU A 377 -8.45 12.54 42.18
CA GLU A 377 -9.22 12.00 43.31
C GLU A 377 -9.85 10.64 42.95
N SER A 378 -9.78 9.69 43.89
CA SER A 378 -10.29 8.33 43.74
C SER A 378 -10.92 7.85 45.05
N ASP A 379 -11.73 6.79 45.02
CA ASP A 379 -12.64 6.37 46.10
C ASP A 379 -11.95 6.14 47.47
N GLU A 380 -10.67 5.76 47.48
CA GLU A 380 -9.87 5.51 48.70
C GLU A 380 -8.58 6.35 48.81
N GLY A 381 -8.38 7.39 47.98
CA GLY A 381 -7.15 8.20 48.00
C GLY A 381 -6.95 9.08 46.76
N VAL A 382 -5.69 9.35 46.41
CA VAL A 382 -5.31 10.06 45.17
C VAL A 382 -4.45 9.17 44.30
N TYR A 383 -4.83 9.01 43.04
CA TYR A 383 -4.00 8.44 41.99
C TYR A 383 -3.03 9.51 41.46
N VAL A 384 -1.78 9.14 41.17
CA VAL A 384 -0.77 10.02 40.58
C VAL A 384 0.01 9.28 39.50
N GLY A 385 0.13 9.86 38.30
CA GLY A 385 0.88 9.29 37.17
C GLY A 385 1.83 10.31 36.51
N TRP A 386 2.91 9.85 35.88
CA TRP A 386 3.87 10.70 35.14
C TRP A 386 4.62 9.94 34.03
N LYS A 387 5.02 10.64 32.97
CA LYS A 387 5.61 10.01 31.78
C LYS A 387 6.99 9.40 32.07
N MET A 388 7.19 8.18 31.57
CA MET A 388 8.49 7.52 31.43
C MET A 388 9.09 7.92 30.07
N LEU A 389 10.05 8.85 30.04
CA LEU A 389 10.57 9.40 28.79
C LEU A 389 11.54 8.43 28.10
N GLY A 390 11.48 8.29 26.77
CA GLY A 390 12.43 7.47 26.00
C GLY A 390 13.90 7.88 26.19
N THR A 391 14.16 9.13 26.61
CA THR A 391 15.50 9.64 26.93
C THR A 391 16.03 9.24 28.33
N ASP A 392 15.19 8.70 29.22
CA ASP A 392 15.65 8.17 30.51
C ASP A 392 16.49 6.87 30.36
N PRO A 393 17.47 6.64 31.24
CA PRO A 393 18.16 5.35 31.31
C PRO A 393 17.27 4.30 32.01
N LYS A 394 17.44 3.03 31.62
CA LYS A 394 16.77 1.84 32.20
C LYS A 394 16.82 1.75 33.75
N ASP A 395 17.78 2.42 34.40
CA ASP A 395 17.95 2.45 35.86
C ASP A 395 17.40 3.73 36.55
N VAL A 396 16.56 4.51 35.85
CA VAL A 396 15.81 5.67 36.38
C VAL A 396 14.79 5.27 37.43
N LYS A 397 14.65 6.13 38.46
CA LYS A 397 13.79 5.90 39.64
C LYS A 397 13.17 7.19 40.12
N PHE A 398 12.03 7.10 40.79
CA PHE A 398 11.21 8.27 41.15
C PHE A 398 10.96 8.36 42.66
N ASN A 399 10.74 9.59 43.13
CA ASN A 399 10.25 9.88 44.48
C ASN A 399 9.08 10.85 44.39
N LEU A 400 7.91 10.43 44.88
CA LEU A 400 6.74 11.28 45.00
C LEU A 400 6.79 12.10 46.29
N PHE A 401 6.45 13.37 46.16
CA PHE A 401 6.24 14.31 47.25
C PHE A 401 4.79 14.81 47.20
N ARG A 402 4.18 14.94 48.37
CA ARG A 402 2.89 15.58 48.59
C ARG A 402 3.07 16.74 49.57
N ASP A 403 2.53 17.92 49.27
CA ASP A 403 2.65 19.12 50.11
C ASP A 403 4.13 19.47 50.45
N GLY A 404 5.08 19.05 49.60
CA GLY A 404 6.52 19.14 49.82
C GLY A 404 7.14 18.09 50.77
N GLU A 405 6.37 17.17 51.36
CA GLU A 405 6.88 16.02 52.13
C GLU A 405 6.89 14.71 51.31
N LYS A 406 7.89 13.85 51.53
CA LYS A 406 8.09 12.65 50.71
C LYS A 406 7.21 11.48 51.16
N VAL A 407 6.33 10.98 50.30
CA VAL A 407 5.39 9.89 50.66
C VAL A 407 5.95 8.47 50.44
N ASN A 408 6.68 8.21 49.35
CA ASN A 408 7.11 6.85 49.01
C ASN A 408 8.30 6.35 49.85
N LYS A 409 8.17 5.16 50.48
CA LYS A 409 9.12 4.62 51.48
C LYS A 409 10.48 4.19 50.88
N LYS A 410 10.46 3.68 49.65
CA LYS A 410 11.62 3.44 48.76
C LYS A 410 11.39 4.23 47.47
N PRO A 411 12.43 4.56 46.67
CA PRO A 411 12.22 4.98 45.28
C PRO A 411 11.27 4.03 44.54
N ILE A 412 10.46 4.59 43.65
CA ILE A 412 9.61 3.85 42.72
C ILE A 412 10.49 3.49 41.53
N GLU A 413 10.50 2.21 41.15
CA GLU A 413 11.47 1.65 40.20
C GLU A 413 10.78 0.90 39.03
N ASN A 414 9.60 0.31 39.30
CA ASN A 414 8.89 -0.63 38.44
C ASN A 414 7.68 -0.07 37.69
N SER A 415 7.16 1.10 38.07
CA SER A 415 6.06 1.81 37.37
C SER A 415 6.33 3.31 37.37
N THR A 416 5.50 4.09 36.67
CA THR A 416 5.47 5.55 36.76
C THR A 416 4.14 6.10 37.27
N ASN A 417 3.51 5.34 38.15
CA ASN A 417 2.34 5.75 38.93
C ASN A 417 2.54 5.55 40.44
N PHE A 418 1.59 6.05 41.23
CA PHE A 418 1.50 5.81 42.66
C PHE A 418 0.08 6.12 43.18
N PHE A 419 -0.46 5.28 44.05
CA PHE A 419 -1.68 5.56 44.79
C PHE A 419 -1.37 6.00 46.23
N ASP A 420 -1.96 7.12 46.67
CA ASP A 420 -1.70 7.74 47.96
C ASP A 420 -2.95 7.72 48.86
N GLU A 421 -3.03 6.70 49.71
CA GLU A 421 -4.08 6.51 50.76
C GLU A 421 -4.24 7.72 51.71
N ASP A 422 -3.19 8.54 51.87
CA ASP A 422 -3.18 9.71 52.76
C ASP A 422 -3.43 11.04 51.98
N GLY A 423 -3.71 10.98 50.67
CA GLY A 423 -3.94 12.12 49.77
C GLY A 423 -5.34 12.75 49.88
N THR A 424 -5.50 13.99 49.38
CA THR A 424 -6.78 14.71 49.34
C THR A 424 -6.85 15.72 48.18
N THR A 425 -8.05 16.19 47.83
CA THR A 425 -8.27 17.32 46.90
C THR A 425 -7.74 18.69 47.39
N ASP A 426 -7.32 18.82 48.66
CA ASP A 426 -6.60 20.00 49.19
C ASP A 426 -5.05 19.87 49.03
N SER A 427 -4.54 18.77 48.46
CA SER A 427 -3.10 18.46 48.39
C SER A 427 -2.44 18.81 47.05
N THR A 428 -1.13 19.05 47.08
CA THR A 428 -0.29 19.26 45.88
C THR A 428 0.74 18.14 45.69
N TYR A 429 1.11 17.83 44.45
CA TYR A 429 2.05 16.75 44.13
C TYR A 429 3.26 17.20 43.29
N GLN A 430 4.40 16.56 43.54
CA GLN A 430 5.64 16.70 42.77
C GLN A 430 6.41 15.39 42.67
N VAL A 431 6.97 15.09 41.50
CA VAL A 431 7.86 13.95 41.30
C VAL A 431 9.32 14.43 41.23
N LYS A 432 10.18 13.81 42.03
CA LYS A 432 11.64 13.92 41.89
C LYS A 432 12.20 12.73 41.12
N ILE A 433 12.91 13.02 40.04
CA ILE A 433 13.68 12.08 39.25
C ILE A 433 15.00 11.76 39.97
N ILE A 434 15.43 10.49 39.89
CA ILE A 434 16.72 9.98 40.37
C ILE A 434 17.36 9.23 39.20
N LYS A 435 18.57 9.64 38.78
CA LYS A 435 19.26 9.06 37.61
C LYS A 435 18.40 9.06 36.33
N GLY A 436 17.83 10.19 35.95
CA GLY A 436 17.16 10.37 34.65
C GLY A 436 17.72 11.59 33.92
N SER A 437 16.83 12.39 33.34
CA SER A 437 17.07 13.75 32.82
C SER A 437 17.55 14.80 33.86
N GLY A 438 18.23 14.35 34.91
CA GLY A 438 18.80 15.11 36.03
C GLY A 438 18.27 14.64 37.39
N ASP A 439 18.79 15.24 38.46
CA ASP A 439 18.23 15.14 39.82
C ASP A 439 17.04 16.14 39.98
N LYS A 440 16.26 16.31 38.88
CA LYS A 440 15.18 17.29 38.65
C LYS A 440 13.94 17.00 39.51
N VAL A 441 13.09 18.01 39.67
CA VAL A 441 11.74 17.91 40.25
C VAL A 441 10.78 18.57 39.26
N THR A 442 9.57 18.02 39.11
CA THR A 442 8.51 18.53 38.21
C THR A 442 7.97 19.90 38.62
N LYS A 443 7.14 20.50 37.74
CA LYS A 443 6.10 21.46 38.15
C LYS A 443 5.27 20.87 39.32
N GLU A 444 4.70 21.71 40.16
CA GLU A 444 3.79 21.30 41.25
C GLU A 444 2.36 21.34 40.72
N VAL A 445 1.58 20.28 40.95
CA VAL A 445 0.21 20.14 40.42
C VAL A 445 -0.82 19.97 41.53
N ASP A 446 -2.01 20.53 41.30
CA ASP A 446 -3.21 20.35 42.12
C ASP A 446 -3.94 19.05 41.73
N VAL A 447 -4.75 18.50 42.64
CA VAL A 447 -5.53 17.27 42.39
C VAL A 447 -6.85 17.57 41.66
N TRP A 448 -7.13 16.84 40.59
CA TRP A 448 -8.42 16.89 39.89
C TRP A 448 -9.50 16.18 40.73
N SER A 449 -10.66 16.82 40.96
CA SER A 449 -11.77 16.27 41.75
C SER A 449 -12.75 15.40 40.95
N GLU A 450 -12.45 15.15 39.69
CA GLU A 450 -13.18 14.32 38.73
C GLU A 450 -12.11 13.61 37.87
N ASN A 451 -12.41 12.48 37.24
CA ASN A 451 -11.42 11.76 36.40
C ASN A 451 -11.17 12.41 35.01
N TYR A 452 -11.40 13.72 34.90
CA TYR A 452 -11.14 14.50 33.71
C TYR A 452 -10.77 15.95 34.01
N LEU A 453 -9.97 16.54 33.12
CA LEU A 453 -9.71 17.97 33.06
C LEU A 453 -10.73 18.64 32.13
N SER A 454 -11.42 19.67 32.62
CA SER A 454 -12.28 20.54 31.80
C SER A 454 -11.43 21.65 31.17
N ILE A 455 -11.47 21.73 29.84
CA ILE A 455 -10.73 22.70 29.03
C ILE A 455 -11.76 23.61 28.33
N ALA A 456 -11.89 24.84 28.81
CA ALA A 456 -12.96 25.75 28.37
C ALA A 456 -12.78 26.25 26.92
N LEU A 457 -13.86 26.29 26.15
CA LEU A 457 -13.85 26.59 24.70
C LEU A 457 -14.46 27.96 24.36
N ASP A 458 -13.79 28.70 23.45
CA ASP A 458 -14.35 29.87 22.77
C ASP A 458 -15.26 29.42 21.62
N LYS A 459 -16.43 28.87 21.96
CA LYS A 459 -17.36 28.31 20.97
C LYS A 459 -17.76 29.34 19.90
N PRO A 460 -17.50 29.11 18.59
CA PRO A 460 -17.83 30.07 17.55
C PRO A 460 -19.35 30.29 17.41
N GLU A 461 -19.77 31.54 17.15
CA GLU A 461 -21.17 31.85 16.80
C GLU A 461 -21.57 31.13 15.51
N GLY A 462 -22.82 30.64 15.47
CA GLY A 462 -23.43 30.07 14.27
C GLY A 462 -23.70 31.12 13.19
N GLY A 463 -23.99 30.66 11.97
CA GLY A 463 -24.21 31.53 10.81
C GLY A 463 -25.35 31.09 9.90
N THR A 464 -25.48 31.75 8.76
CA THR A 464 -26.44 31.42 7.70
C THR A 464 -25.72 31.34 6.35
N THR A 465 -25.92 30.27 5.59
CA THR A 465 -25.31 30.09 4.26
C THR A 465 -26.00 30.93 3.15
N PRO A 466 -25.38 31.08 1.96
CA PRO A 466 -25.93 31.91 0.88
C PRO A 466 -27.34 31.52 0.37
N ASP A 467 -27.75 30.27 0.57
CA ASP A 467 -29.08 29.73 0.27
C ASP A 467 -30.11 29.93 1.40
N GLY A 468 -29.68 30.45 2.56
CA GLY A 468 -30.55 30.78 3.70
C GLY A 468 -30.72 29.66 4.72
N VAL A 469 -29.77 28.72 4.82
CA VAL A 469 -29.77 27.66 5.85
C VAL A 469 -28.93 28.11 7.05
N ASP A 470 -29.55 28.16 8.23
CA ASP A 470 -28.87 28.44 9.49
C ASP A 470 -28.08 27.21 9.99
N TYR A 471 -26.91 27.44 10.61
CA TYR A 471 -26.05 26.40 11.16
C TYR A 471 -25.38 26.84 12.48
N THR A 472 -24.94 25.87 13.27
CA THR A 472 -24.25 26.07 14.56
C THR A 472 -22.97 25.25 14.63
N TYR A 473 -21.98 25.68 15.41
CA TYR A 473 -20.72 24.95 15.56
C TYR A 473 -20.74 23.87 16.66
N SER A 474 -19.96 22.84 16.41
CA SER A 474 -19.74 21.67 17.26
C SER A 474 -18.22 21.40 17.30
N ALA A 475 -17.64 21.25 18.49
CA ALA A 475 -16.27 20.75 18.62
C ALA A 475 -16.19 19.32 18.04
N ASN A 476 -15.13 19.04 17.27
CA ASN A 476 -15.00 17.85 16.44
C ASN A 476 -13.60 17.24 16.59
N ASP A 477 -12.96 16.74 15.53
CA ASP A 477 -11.64 16.10 15.62
C ASP A 477 -10.55 17.07 16.10
N ALA A 478 -9.53 16.54 16.77
CA ALA A 478 -8.38 17.29 17.25
C ALA A 478 -7.06 16.54 16.99
N SER A 479 -5.94 17.23 17.15
CA SER A 479 -4.60 16.67 17.25
C SER A 479 -3.77 17.52 18.23
N VAL A 480 -2.52 17.15 18.50
CA VAL A 480 -1.66 17.76 19.52
C VAL A 480 -0.24 18.01 19.05
N GLY A 481 0.38 19.00 19.68
CA GLY A 481 1.81 19.31 19.59
C GLY A 481 2.19 20.31 20.68
N ASP A 482 3.46 20.34 21.08
CA ASP A 482 3.99 21.42 21.93
C ASP A 482 4.18 22.67 21.05
N LEU A 483 3.34 23.71 21.21
CA LEU A 483 3.33 24.85 20.30
C LEU A 483 4.25 25.99 20.75
N ASP A 484 4.65 26.02 22.03
CA ASP A 484 5.52 27.07 22.57
C ASP A 484 6.87 26.62 23.17
N GLY A 485 7.17 25.32 23.18
CA GLY A 485 8.45 24.73 23.55
C GLY A 485 8.62 24.55 25.06
N ASP A 486 7.53 24.24 25.76
CA ASP A 486 7.42 24.16 27.22
C ASP A 486 7.45 22.71 27.76
N GLY A 487 7.23 21.72 26.89
CA GLY A 487 7.18 20.29 27.19
C GLY A 487 5.77 19.73 27.46
N GLU A 488 4.73 20.56 27.40
CA GLU A 488 3.32 20.19 27.53
C GLU A 488 2.61 20.29 26.16
N TYR A 489 1.55 19.49 25.96
CA TYR A 489 0.79 19.47 24.70
C TYR A 489 -0.33 20.51 24.67
N GLU A 490 -0.40 21.28 23.58
CA GLU A 490 -1.60 22.01 23.18
C GLU A 490 -2.54 21.13 22.35
N ILE A 491 -3.84 21.44 22.44
CA ILE A 491 -4.86 20.82 21.59
C ILE A 491 -5.16 21.75 20.41
N ILE A 492 -4.97 21.24 19.19
CA ILE A 492 -5.49 21.84 17.95
C ILE A 492 -6.87 21.24 17.66
N LEU A 493 -7.92 22.04 17.83
CA LEU A 493 -9.32 21.61 17.72
C LEU A 493 -9.98 22.11 16.42
N LYS A 494 -10.51 21.17 15.62
CA LYS A 494 -11.39 21.47 14.47
C LYS A 494 -12.82 21.74 14.96
N TRP A 495 -13.44 22.78 14.42
CA TRP A 495 -14.86 23.10 14.63
C TRP A 495 -15.68 22.76 13.38
N ASP A 496 -16.56 21.77 13.49
CA ASP A 496 -17.48 21.41 12.41
C ASP A 496 -18.78 22.24 12.51
N PRO A 497 -19.21 22.91 11.43
CA PRO A 497 -20.55 23.50 11.36
C PRO A 497 -21.59 22.40 11.10
N SER A 498 -22.74 22.48 11.77
CA SER A 498 -23.85 21.51 11.70
C SER A 498 -24.52 21.32 10.32
N ASN A 499 -23.94 21.91 9.26
CA ASN A 499 -24.30 21.74 7.86
C ASN A 499 -23.10 21.29 7.00
N SER A 500 -22.10 20.64 7.59
CA SER A 500 -21.03 19.91 6.91
C SER A 500 -21.56 18.81 5.97
N LYS A 501 -20.68 18.29 5.10
CA LYS A 501 -21.05 17.38 3.99
C LYS A 501 -20.01 16.30 3.76
N ASP A 502 -20.47 15.07 3.55
CA ASP A 502 -19.74 14.11 2.73
C ASP A 502 -19.75 14.55 1.25
N ASN A 503 -18.75 14.12 0.50
CA ASN A 503 -18.50 14.52 -0.88
C ASN A 503 -19.59 14.08 -1.88
N SER A 504 -20.40 13.07 -1.56
CA SER A 504 -21.59 12.73 -2.36
C SER A 504 -22.73 13.76 -2.22
N ARG A 505 -22.68 14.61 -1.19
CA ARG A 505 -23.80 15.46 -0.77
C ARG A 505 -23.58 16.93 -1.15
N SER A 506 -24.44 17.43 -2.04
CA SER A 506 -24.54 18.86 -2.35
C SER A 506 -25.08 19.69 -1.17
N GLY A 507 -24.76 20.98 -1.17
CA GLY A 507 -25.18 21.98 -0.19
C GLY A 507 -24.02 22.87 0.20
N TYR A 508 -24.30 24.11 0.55
CA TYR A 508 -23.32 24.99 1.20
C TYR A 508 -23.01 24.48 2.62
N THR A 509 -21.79 24.77 3.08
CA THR A 509 -21.36 24.59 4.47
C THR A 509 -21.10 25.94 5.12
N GLY A 510 -21.01 25.98 6.45
CA GLY A 510 -20.26 27.02 7.15
C GLY A 510 -18.76 26.94 6.84
N ASN A 511 -18.01 27.93 7.30
CA ASN A 511 -16.54 27.87 7.29
C ASN A 511 -16.07 26.80 8.28
N VAL A 512 -14.86 26.26 8.07
CA VAL A 512 -14.14 25.47 9.07
C VAL A 512 -13.26 26.41 9.90
N TYR A 513 -13.24 26.22 11.23
CA TYR A 513 -12.25 26.87 12.10
C TYR A 513 -11.34 25.82 12.73
N LEU A 514 -10.06 26.17 12.92
CA LEU A 514 -9.15 25.47 13.83
C LEU A 514 -8.79 26.46 14.96
N ASP A 515 -8.77 25.97 16.20
CA ASP A 515 -8.29 26.72 17.37
C ASP A 515 -7.11 25.98 18.02
N ALA A 516 -6.19 26.71 18.64
CA ALA A 516 -5.24 26.15 19.61
C ALA A 516 -5.63 26.52 21.06
N TYR A 517 -5.56 25.53 21.96
CA TYR A 517 -5.76 25.70 23.41
C TYR A 517 -4.64 25.02 24.20
N LYS A 518 -4.04 25.74 25.16
CA LYS A 518 -3.31 25.11 26.29
C LYS A 518 -4.30 24.37 27.19
N LEU A 519 -3.82 23.36 27.93
CA LEU A 519 -4.66 22.53 28.81
C LEU A 519 -5.35 23.32 29.95
N ASP A 520 -4.91 24.54 30.28
CA ASP A 520 -5.58 25.42 31.25
C ASP A 520 -6.83 26.15 30.67
N GLY A 521 -7.17 25.92 29.40
CA GLY A 521 -8.24 26.61 28.68
C GLY A 521 -7.79 27.94 28.04
N THR A 522 -6.51 28.29 28.09
CA THR A 522 -5.99 29.45 27.37
C THR A 522 -5.99 29.19 25.87
N LYS A 523 -6.98 29.77 25.19
CA LYS A 523 -6.98 29.89 23.74
C LYS A 523 -5.83 30.77 23.26
N MET A 524 -5.01 30.24 22.35
CA MET A 524 -3.90 30.96 21.73
C MET A 524 -4.35 31.70 20.47
N TRP A 525 -5.05 31.03 19.55
CA TRP A 525 -5.46 31.59 18.26
C TRP A 525 -6.69 30.89 17.65
N ARG A 526 -7.17 31.42 16.50
CA ARG A 526 -8.17 30.79 15.61
C ARG A 526 -7.77 31.02 14.15
N LEU A 527 -7.69 29.94 13.36
CA LEU A 527 -7.74 29.99 11.90
C LEU A 527 -9.21 30.02 11.45
N ASP A 528 -9.53 30.81 10.42
CA ASP A 528 -10.78 30.71 9.66
C ASP A 528 -10.42 30.27 8.24
N LEU A 529 -10.72 29.02 7.87
CA LEU A 529 -10.37 28.50 6.54
C LEU A 529 -11.18 29.16 5.42
N GLY A 530 -12.17 29.96 5.78
CA GLY A 530 -12.88 30.84 4.88
C GLY A 530 -13.90 30.11 4.03
N LYS A 531 -14.47 30.85 3.07
CA LYS A 531 -15.58 30.38 2.24
C LYS A 531 -15.18 29.36 1.16
N ASN A 532 -13.89 29.22 0.89
CA ASN A 532 -13.36 28.43 -0.22
C ASN A 532 -12.81 27.05 0.21
N ILE A 533 -12.83 26.75 1.52
CA ILE A 533 -12.66 25.39 2.07
C ILE A 533 -14.03 24.87 2.52
N ARG A 534 -14.35 23.62 2.19
CA ARG A 534 -15.64 22.99 2.47
C ARG A 534 -15.57 22.20 3.78
N ALA A 535 -16.63 22.23 4.59
CA ALA A 535 -16.65 21.49 5.84
C ALA A 535 -17.13 20.04 5.68
N GLY A 536 -16.36 19.10 6.22
CA GLY A 536 -16.64 17.67 6.27
C GLY A 536 -15.36 16.84 6.40
N ALA A 537 -15.51 15.59 6.84
CA ALA A 537 -14.43 14.63 7.11
C ALA A 537 -13.32 14.60 6.05
N HIS A 538 -13.69 14.54 4.77
CA HIS A 538 -12.77 14.26 3.66
C HIS A 538 -12.02 15.48 3.12
N TYR A 539 -12.27 16.69 3.66
CA TYR A 539 -11.76 17.97 3.13
C TYR A 539 -10.54 18.52 3.87
N THR A 540 -10.70 18.81 5.16
CA THR A 540 -9.69 19.51 5.97
C THR A 540 -8.91 18.50 6.78
N GLN A 541 -7.85 17.98 6.16
CA GLN A 541 -6.82 17.22 6.85
C GLN A 541 -5.76 18.21 7.31
N PHE A 542 -5.47 18.20 8.61
CA PHE A 542 -4.46 19.02 9.25
C PHE A 542 -3.47 18.11 9.99
N LEU A 543 -2.22 18.54 10.04
CA LEU A 543 -1.12 17.88 10.74
C LEU A 543 -0.53 18.83 11.78
N VAL A 544 -0.07 18.29 12.91
CA VAL A 544 0.52 19.05 14.02
C VAL A 544 1.82 18.37 14.44
N TYR A 545 2.95 19.00 14.13
CA TYR A 545 4.28 18.42 14.32
C TYR A 545 5.39 19.48 14.23
N ASP A 546 6.50 19.28 14.94
CA ASP A 546 7.74 20.06 14.78
C ASP A 546 8.44 19.60 13.49
N PHE A 547 8.23 20.28 12.37
CA PHE A 547 8.72 19.79 11.08
C PHE A 547 10.17 20.22 10.81
N ASP A 548 10.61 21.40 11.28
CA ASP A 548 11.99 21.86 11.07
C ASP A 548 12.96 21.53 12.21
N GLY A 549 12.49 21.02 13.36
CA GLY A 549 13.32 20.60 14.48
C GLY A 549 13.72 21.75 15.41
N ASN A 550 12.83 22.74 15.58
CA ASN A 550 13.00 23.90 16.46
C ASN A 550 12.42 23.70 17.87
N GLY A 551 11.90 22.51 18.19
CA GLY A 551 11.31 22.20 19.50
C GLY A 551 9.89 22.76 19.69
N LYS A 552 9.24 23.23 18.62
CA LYS A 552 7.83 23.65 18.60
C LYS A 552 7.14 23.04 17.39
N SER A 553 5.87 22.67 17.52
CA SER A 553 5.07 22.14 16.42
C SER A 553 4.49 23.24 15.54
N GLU A 554 4.69 23.13 14.23
CA GLU A 554 3.88 23.84 13.24
C GLU A 554 2.52 23.15 13.03
N VAL A 555 1.60 23.87 12.39
CA VAL A 555 0.33 23.31 11.90
C VAL A 555 0.29 23.42 10.38
N VAL A 556 0.08 22.28 9.70
CA VAL A 556 0.12 22.19 8.23
C VAL A 556 -1.20 21.69 7.68
N LEU A 557 -1.79 22.40 6.72
CA LEU A 557 -3.06 21.99 6.09
C LEU A 557 -3.32 22.65 4.73
N LYS A 558 -4.32 22.13 4.04
CA LYS A 558 -4.87 22.69 2.80
C LYS A 558 -5.69 23.96 3.07
N THR A 559 -5.37 25.04 2.37
CA THR A 559 -6.01 26.37 2.48
C THR A 559 -6.48 26.88 1.11
N GLY A 560 -7.05 28.08 1.05
CA GLY A 560 -7.53 28.69 -0.19
C GLY A 560 -7.72 30.21 -0.08
N ASP A 561 -8.16 30.84 -1.17
CA ASP A 561 -8.47 32.27 -1.20
C ASP A 561 -9.42 32.66 -0.05
N GLY A 562 -9.01 33.61 0.79
CA GLY A 562 -9.81 34.09 1.90
C GLY A 562 -9.75 33.23 3.17
N THR A 563 -8.83 32.27 3.27
CA THR A 563 -8.38 31.73 4.57
C THR A 563 -7.73 32.84 5.40
N VAL A 564 -7.98 32.89 6.70
CA VAL A 564 -7.49 33.89 7.66
C VAL A 564 -6.63 33.21 8.72
N ASP A 565 -5.44 33.76 8.96
CA ASP A 565 -4.49 33.26 9.98
C ASP A 565 -4.80 33.77 11.39
N GLY A 566 -4.07 33.27 12.39
CA GLY A 566 -4.25 33.62 13.81
C GLY A 566 -3.92 35.07 14.18
N GLU A 567 -3.14 35.80 13.37
CA GLU A 567 -2.93 37.25 13.51
C GLU A 567 -4.02 38.08 12.80
N GLY A 568 -4.84 37.45 11.94
CA GLY A 568 -5.87 38.11 11.13
C GLY A 568 -5.39 38.54 9.74
N ASN A 569 -4.26 38.02 9.26
CA ASN A 569 -3.81 38.13 7.87
C ASN A 569 -4.68 37.24 6.97
N VAL A 570 -4.82 37.57 5.69
CA VAL A 570 -5.65 36.80 4.74
C VAL A 570 -4.80 36.26 3.59
N ILE A 571 -4.89 34.95 3.38
CA ILE A 571 -4.23 34.22 2.30
C ILE A 571 -5.03 34.39 1.01
N GLY A 572 -4.36 34.67 -0.12
CA GLY A 572 -4.99 34.84 -1.43
C GLY A 572 -5.89 36.09 -1.55
N ASP A 573 -6.98 35.99 -2.30
CA ASP A 573 -7.97 37.07 -2.50
C ASP A 573 -9.14 36.98 -1.48
N PRO A 574 -9.27 37.93 -0.53
CA PRO A 574 -10.37 37.95 0.44
C PRO A 574 -11.77 38.00 -0.20
N GLU A 575 -11.90 38.59 -1.39
CA GLU A 575 -13.19 38.80 -2.05
C GLU A 575 -13.62 37.61 -2.93
N ALA A 576 -12.72 36.67 -3.24
CA ALA A 576 -13.02 35.53 -4.11
C ALA A 576 -14.04 34.55 -3.49
N ASP A 577 -14.97 34.05 -4.29
CA ASP A 577 -15.99 33.07 -3.89
C ASP A 577 -16.11 32.02 -4.99
N TRP A 578 -15.40 30.90 -4.82
CA TRP A 578 -15.29 29.81 -5.77
C TRP A 578 -16.36 28.73 -5.56
N ARG A 579 -17.29 28.95 -4.63
CA ARG A 579 -18.42 28.05 -4.36
C ARG A 579 -19.43 28.08 -5.50
N ASN A 580 -19.63 26.94 -6.15
CA ASN A 580 -20.71 26.78 -7.12
C ASN A 580 -22.10 26.79 -6.44
N SER A 581 -23.17 26.80 -7.24
CA SER A 581 -24.56 26.83 -6.72
C SER A 581 -24.99 25.59 -5.93
N SER A 582 -24.15 24.55 -5.91
CA SER A 582 -24.32 23.32 -5.13
C SER A 582 -23.40 23.26 -3.91
N GLY A 583 -22.65 24.34 -3.64
CA GLY A 583 -21.78 24.48 -2.47
C GLY A 583 -20.45 23.72 -2.52
N TYR A 584 -20.00 23.27 -3.69
CA TYR A 584 -18.66 22.69 -3.89
C TYR A 584 -17.67 23.74 -4.42
N ILE A 585 -16.37 23.54 -4.20
CA ILE A 585 -15.28 24.44 -4.64
C ILE A 585 -14.37 23.72 -5.64
N LEU A 586 -14.83 23.68 -6.89
CA LEU A 586 -14.24 22.88 -7.98
C LEU A 586 -13.45 23.73 -9.00
N GLU A 587 -13.36 25.04 -8.75
CA GLU A 587 -12.58 26.02 -9.50
C GLU A 587 -11.77 26.86 -8.51
N GLY A 588 -10.87 27.71 -9.02
CA GLY A 588 -10.02 28.58 -8.20
C GLY A 588 -8.74 27.91 -7.69
N PRO A 589 -7.81 28.71 -7.12
CA PRO A 589 -6.59 28.22 -6.50
C PRO A 589 -6.87 27.26 -5.33
N GLU A 590 -5.88 26.44 -5.03
CA GLU A 590 -5.82 25.61 -3.83
C GLU A 590 -4.40 25.73 -3.29
N TYR A 591 -4.26 25.80 -1.97
CA TYR A 591 -3.00 26.14 -1.32
C TYR A 591 -2.61 25.09 -0.26
N LEU A 592 -1.31 24.92 -0.04
CA LEU A 592 -0.75 24.25 1.13
C LEU A 592 -0.03 25.31 1.96
N THR A 593 -0.37 25.40 3.25
CA THR A 593 0.17 26.42 4.16
C THR A 593 0.77 25.77 5.40
N VAL A 594 1.93 26.27 5.81
CA VAL A 594 2.55 26.02 7.12
C VAL A 594 2.24 27.21 8.03
N PHE A 595 1.73 26.94 9.23
CA PHE A 595 1.41 27.94 10.25
C PHE A 595 2.29 27.79 11.49
N GLU A 596 2.70 28.92 12.07
CA GLU A 596 3.49 29.01 13.31
C GLU A 596 2.66 28.56 14.52
N GLY A 597 3.09 27.52 15.23
CA GLY A 597 2.32 26.91 16.32
C GLY A 597 1.90 27.89 17.42
N GLU A 598 2.81 28.73 17.89
CA GLU A 598 2.58 29.67 19.01
C GLU A 598 1.47 30.72 18.70
N THR A 599 1.24 31.04 17.42
CA THR A 599 0.43 32.21 17.00
C THR A 599 -0.64 31.92 15.95
N GLY A 600 -0.59 30.77 15.28
CA GLY A 600 -1.43 30.43 14.13
C GLY A 600 -1.14 31.28 12.89
N LYS A 601 0.02 31.95 12.82
CA LYS A 601 0.41 32.87 11.75
C LYS A 601 0.91 32.15 10.51
N GLU A 602 0.62 32.66 9.32
CA GLU A 602 1.21 32.16 8.06
C GLU A 602 2.75 32.24 8.11
N LEU A 603 3.43 31.09 7.93
CA LEU A 603 4.90 31.03 7.74
C LEU A 603 5.25 30.98 6.26
N THR A 604 4.62 30.07 5.51
CA THR A 604 4.72 29.99 4.05
C THR A 604 3.46 29.37 3.45
N THR A 605 3.18 29.72 2.19
CA THR A 605 2.09 29.16 1.40
C THR A 605 2.57 28.88 -0.02
N THR A 606 2.23 27.70 -0.54
CA THR A 606 2.48 27.26 -1.94
C THR A 606 1.18 26.78 -2.60
N ASP A 607 1.19 26.60 -3.93
CA ASP A 607 0.09 25.94 -4.64
C ASP A 607 -0.01 24.47 -4.18
N TYR A 608 -1.22 23.98 -3.91
CA TYR A 608 -1.45 22.63 -3.40
C TYR A 608 -1.20 21.57 -4.47
N ALA A 609 -0.18 20.73 -4.28
CA ALA A 609 -0.08 19.42 -4.93
C ALA A 609 -0.48 18.31 -3.93
N PRO A 610 -1.30 17.31 -4.34
CA PRO A 610 -1.81 17.06 -5.68
C PRO A 610 -2.86 18.09 -6.18
N SER A 611 -2.64 18.66 -7.37
CA SER A 611 -3.51 19.70 -7.93
C SER A 611 -4.84 19.13 -8.44
N ARG A 612 -5.91 19.94 -8.51
CA ARG A 612 -7.25 19.48 -8.93
C ARG A 612 -7.31 18.86 -10.33
N GLY A 613 -6.41 19.21 -11.25
CA GLY A 613 -6.42 18.70 -12.63
C GLY A 613 -7.76 18.94 -13.36
N ASN A 614 -8.18 17.98 -14.19
CA ASN A 614 -9.54 17.89 -14.71
C ASN A 614 -10.34 16.91 -13.84
N LEU A 615 -11.54 17.29 -13.40
CA LEU A 615 -12.35 16.47 -12.48
C LEU A 615 -12.54 15.02 -12.95
N ASN A 616 -12.73 14.84 -14.27
CA ASN A 616 -12.96 13.51 -14.86
C ASN A 616 -11.76 12.55 -14.71
N ASP A 617 -10.54 13.07 -14.52
CA ASP A 617 -9.32 12.26 -14.27
C ASP A 617 -9.48 11.49 -12.95
N TRP A 618 -10.16 12.10 -11.97
CA TRP A 618 -10.57 11.47 -10.70
C TRP A 618 -11.84 10.61 -10.83
N GLY A 619 -12.29 10.25 -12.03
CA GLY A 619 -13.43 9.33 -12.23
C GLY A 619 -14.84 9.89 -11.98
N ASP A 620 -15.02 11.18 -11.62
CA ASP A 620 -16.32 11.84 -11.67
C ASP A 620 -16.26 13.35 -11.97
N ASN A 621 -17.34 13.90 -12.54
CA ASN A 621 -17.38 15.29 -13.00
C ASN A 621 -18.09 16.27 -12.04
N TYR A 622 -18.33 15.86 -10.79
CA TYR A 622 -18.99 16.70 -9.78
C TYR A 622 -18.17 16.88 -8.50
N GLY A 623 -16.97 16.31 -8.45
CA GLY A 623 -15.95 16.58 -7.44
C GLY A 623 -15.98 15.66 -6.23
N ASN A 624 -16.62 14.49 -6.32
CA ASN A 624 -16.70 13.60 -5.15
C ASN A 624 -15.33 12.98 -4.86
N ARG A 625 -14.76 12.27 -5.84
CA ARG A 625 -13.42 11.66 -5.75
C ARG A 625 -12.30 12.69 -5.75
N ALA A 626 -12.45 13.76 -6.53
CA ALA A 626 -11.46 14.82 -6.66
C ALA A 626 -11.18 15.57 -5.35
N ASP A 627 -12.15 15.67 -4.43
CA ASP A 627 -11.96 16.32 -3.13
C ASP A 627 -11.85 15.30 -1.97
N ARG A 628 -11.35 14.10 -2.24
CA ARG A 628 -10.96 13.12 -1.21
C ARG A 628 -9.50 13.35 -0.84
N PHE A 629 -9.24 13.93 0.33
CA PHE A 629 -7.89 14.21 0.81
C PHE A 629 -7.52 13.31 1.99
N LEU A 630 -6.26 12.90 2.07
CA LEU A 630 -5.61 12.35 3.27
C LEU A 630 -4.32 13.13 3.54
N ALA A 631 -3.75 12.98 4.73
CA ALA A 631 -2.46 13.57 5.11
C ALA A 631 -1.76 12.69 6.14
N GLY A 632 -0.43 12.79 6.25
CA GLY A 632 0.37 12.08 7.24
C GLY A 632 1.69 12.78 7.52
N VAL A 633 2.36 12.36 8.60
CA VAL A 633 3.75 12.71 8.89
C VAL A 633 4.57 11.43 8.76
N ALA A 634 5.78 11.51 8.17
CA ALA A 634 6.64 10.36 7.92
C ALA A 634 8.13 10.72 8.00
N TYR A 635 8.95 9.87 8.60
CA TYR A 635 10.41 9.98 8.67
C TYR A 635 11.07 9.43 7.40
N LEU A 636 10.81 10.07 6.26
CA LEU A 636 11.33 9.72 4.94
C LEU A 636 12.87 9.84 4.79
N ASP A 637 13.59 10.27 5.84
CA ASP A 637 15.06 10.16 5.92
C ASP A 637 15.53 9.44 7.20
N GLY A 638 14.60 8.82 7.93
CA GLY A 638 14.76 8.12 9.22
C GLY A 638 15.26 9.00 10.37
N GLU A 639 15.59 10.28 10.14
CA GLU A 639 15.99 11.23 11.18
C GLU A 639 14.91 12.27 11.48
N ARG A 640 14.18 12.77 10.47
CA ARG A 640 13.32 13.96 10.61
C ARG A 640 11.96 13.82 9.90
N PRO A 641 10.90 14.43 10.47
CA PRO A 641 9.55 14.35 9.94
C PRO A 641 9.39 15.12 8.61
N SER A 642 8.67 14.50 7.68
CA SER A 642 8.21 15.05 6.42
C SER A 642 6.69 15.15 6.40
N ILE A 643 6.15 16.08 5.62
CA ILE A 643 4.73 16.33 5.38
C ILE A 643 4.29 15.48 4.18
N VAL A 644 3.34 14.57 4.34
CA VAL A 644 2.73 13.83 3.21
C VAL A 644 1.31 14.32 3.00
N MET A 645 1.00 14.86 1.82
CA MET A 645 -0.35 15.29 1.42
C MET A 645 -0.84 14.42 0.26
N ALA A 646 -2.06 13.88 0.38
CA ALA A 646 -2.60 12.93 -0.58
C ALA A 646 -4.00 13.32 -1.10
N ARG A 647 -4.32 12.90 -2.32
CA ARG A 647 -5.58 13.17 -3.01
C ARG A 647 -6.01 11.98 -3.87
N GLY A 648 -7.29 11.61 -3.75
CA GLY A 648 -7.90 10.50 -4.50
C GLY A 648 -7.50 9.12 -3.97
N TYR A 649 -8.43 8.15 -4.07
CA TYR A 649 -8.16 6.75 -3.71
C TYR A 649 -9.11 5.75 -4.37
N TYR A 650 -10.36 6.12 -4.67
CA TYR A 650 -11.32 5.25 -5.37
C TYR A 650 -10.99 4.95 -6.84
N THR A 651 -10.03 5.66 -7.41
CA THR A 651 -9.56 5.63 -8.82
C THR A 651 -8.11 6.08 -8.76
N ARG A 652 -7.68 7.08 -9.57
CA ARG A 652 -6.42 7.80 -9.36
C ARG A 652 -6.16 8.13 -7.89
N ALA A 653 -4.97 7.78 -7.43
CA ALA A 653 -4.41 8.13 -6.14
C ALA A 653 -3.08 8.89 -6.35
N VAL A 654 -2.89 9.99 -5.62
CA VAL A 654 -1.67 10.82 -5.72
C VAL A 654 -1.22 11.22 -4.33
N LEU A 655 0.06 10.99 -4.02
CA LEU A 655 0.71 11.36 -2.76
C LEU A 655 1.88 12.31 -3.08
N VAL A 656 2.10 13.32 -2.23
CA VAL A 656 3.20 14.28 -2.39
C VAL A 656 3.87 14.50 -1.04
N ALA A 657 5.17 14.24 -0.97
CA ALA A 657 6.00 14.51 0.18
C ALA A 657 6.66 15.90 0.12
N TYR A 658 6.72 16.57 1.26
CA TYR A 658 7.41 17.84 1.44
C TYR A 658 8.22 17.86 2.73
N ASN A 659 9.32 18.61 2.74
CA ASN A 659 10.02 19.01 3.95
C ASN A 659 9.78 20.49 4.25
N TRP A 660 9.51 20.82 5.52
CA TRP A 660 9.64 22.17 6.05
C TRP A 660 10.96 22.25 6.82
N ARG A 661 11.97 22.94 6.28
CA ARG A 661 13.34 22.97 6.84
C ARG A 661 13.98 24.34 6.61
N ASP A 662 14.65 24.90 7.62
CA ASP A 662 15.33 26.20 7.58
C ASP A 662 14.47 27.40 7.09
N GLY A 663 13.14 27.29 7.18
CA GLY A 663 12.18 28.29 6.69
C GLY A 663 11.79 28.17 5.22
N GLU A 664 12.16 27.08 4.53
CA GLU A 664 11.74 26.76 3.17
C GLU A 664 10.88 25.47 3.17
N LEU A 665 9.84 25.44 2.32
CA LEU A 665 9.00 24.25 2.07
C LEU A 665 9.43 23.64 0.73
N THR A 666 10.13 22.52 0.75
CA THR A 666 10.58 21.79 -0.44
C THR A 666 9.66 20.61 -0.71
N GLN A 667 9.29 20.38 -1.97
CA GLN A 667 8.72 19.10 -2.39
C GLN A 667 9.86 18.12 -2.64
N GLU A 668 9.77 16.91 -2.10
CA GLU A 668 10.78 15.86 -2.31
C GLU A 668 10.40 14.97 -3.50
N TRP A 669 9.22 14.33 -3.44
CA TRP A 669 8.71 13.43 -4.48
C TRP A 669 7.21 13.64 -4.77
N ILE A 670 6.70 12.93 -5.77
CA ILE A 670 5.28 12.76 -6.07
C ILE A 670 5.05 11.33 -6.58
N PHE A 671 4.17 10.60 -5.92
CA PHE A 671 3.61 9.35 -6.40
C PHE A 671 2.27 9.64 -7.08
N ASP A 672 2.04 9.10 -8.28
CA ASP A 672 0.79 9.27 -9.03
C ASP A 672 0.42 7.98 -9.77
N SER A 673 -0.76 7.43 -9.51
CA SER A 673 -1.22 6.18 -10.13
C SER A 673 -1.68 6.34 -11.60
N ASP A 674 -1.65 7.56 -12.15
CA ASP A 674 -1.83 7.80 -13.60
C ASP A 674 -0.50 7.73 -14.38
N GLU A 675 0.64 7.48 -13.72
CA GLU A 675 1.96 7.29 -14.37
C GLU A 675 2.26 5.81 -14.69
N GLU A 676 3.01 5.58 -15.79
CA GLU A 676 3.30 4.26 -16.38
C GLU A 676 4.10 3.37 -15.41
N GLY A 677 3.46 2.30 -14.91
CA GLY A 677 3.98 1.39 -13.89
C GLY A 677 3.26 1.46 -12.54
N ASN A 678 2.46 2.51 -12.29
CA ASN A 678 1.75 2.73 -11.03
C ASN A 678 0.24 2.40 -11.11
N GLU A 679 -0.26 1.86 -12.23
CA GLU A 679 -1.70 1.74 -12.49
C GLU A 679 -2.44 0.87 -11.47
N ASP A 680 -1.83 -0.19 -10.95
CA ASP A 680 -2.44 -1.12 -9.96
C ASP A 680 -2.55 -0.53 -8.54
N TYR A 681 -1.99 0.65 -8.30
CA TYR A 681 -2.19 1.43 -7.06
C TYR A 681 -3.47 2.28 -7.09
N ALA A 682 -4.10 2.42 -8.26
CA ALA A 682 -5.41 3.05 -8.37
C ALA A 682 -6.49 2.19 -7.67
N GLY A 683 -7.43 2.84 -6.98
CA GLY A 683 -8.53 2.14 -6.30
C GLY A 683 -8.21 1.55 -4.92
N GLN A 684 -6.98 1.65 -4.43
CA GLN A 684 -6.49 0.91 -3.25
C GLN A 684 -6.62 1.69 -1.92
N GLY A 685 -6.55 3.02 -1.95
CA GLY A 685 -6.51 3.84 -0.74
C GLY A 685 -7.76 3.76 0.14
N ASN A 686 -7.57 3.82 1.45
CA ASN A 686 -8.65 3.79 2.44
C ASN A 686 -9.24 5.18 2.68
N HIS A 687 -10.23 5.25 3.58
CA HIS A 687 -10.60 6.50 4.26
C HIS A 687 -9.64 6.92 5.39
N SER A 688 -8.41 6.40 5.38
CA SER A 688 -7.30 6.70 6.29
C SER A 688 -5.99 6.30 5.61
N LEU A 689 -4.85 6.63 6.25
CA LEU A 689 -3.54 6.04 5.94
C LEU A 689 -2.86 5.66 7.27
N SER A 690 -1.80 4.87 7.18
CA SER A 690 -0.88 4.62 8.30
C SER A 690 0.56 4.82 7.83
N VAL A 691 1.50 4.96 8.77
CA VAL A 691 2.91 5.26 8.48
C VAL A 691 3.78 4.47 9.44
N ALA A 692 4.73 3.71 8.92
CA ALA A 692 5.70 2.92 9.69
C ALA A 692 6.88 2.50 8.81
N ASP A 693 8.00 2.18 9.46
CA ASP A 693 9.11 1.39 8.93
C ASP A 693 8.62 -0.06 8.75
N VAL A 694 8.32 -0.48 7.52
CA VAL A 694 7.80 -1.83 7.25
C VAL A 694 8.88 -2.77 6.71
N ASP A 695 9.87 -2.26 5.96
CA ASP A 695 10.93 -3.08 5.36
C ASP A 695 12.20 -3.22 6.26
N GLN A 696 12.37 -2.31 7.22
CA GLN A 696 13.50 -2.18 8.16
C GLN A 696 14.81 -1.65 7.56
N ASP A 697 14.73 -0.66 6.69
CA ASP A 697 15.88 0.21 6.39
C ASP A 697 16.03 1.38 7.37
N GLY A 698 15.00 1.70 8.16
CA GLY A 698 14.98 2.76 9.18
C GLY A 698 14.06 3.96 8.88
N LYS A 699 13.54 4.05 7.65
CA LYS A 699 12.68 5.15 7.16
C LYS A 699 11.19 4.83 7.39
N ASP A 700 10.27 5.55 6.74
CA ASP A 700 8.83 5.40 6.96
C ASP A 700 8.07 5.32 5.64
N GLU A 701 7.37 4.21 5.43
CA GLU A 701 6.58 3.96 4.24
C GLU A 701 5.12 4.36 4.50
N ILE A 702 4.40 4.70 3.44
CA ILE A 702 3.02 5.18 3.53
C ILE A 702 2.06 4.04 3.20
N ILE A 703 1.47 3.45 4.23
CA ILE A 703 0.42 2.43 4.10
C ILE A 703 -0.87 3.13 3.67
N TYR A 704 -1.15 3.07 2.37
CA TYR A 704 -2.26 3.72 1.70
C TYR A 704 -3.40 2.71 1.47
N GLY A 705 -3.99 2.20 2.57
CA GLY A 705 -5.06 1.21 2.51
C GLY A 705 -4.55 -0.13 1.97
N ALA A 706 -5.00 -0.51 0.77
CA ALA A 706 -4.68 -1.79 0.14
C ALA A 706 -3.33 -1.81 -0.62
N ALA A 707 -2.55 -0.74 -0.55
CA ALA A 707 -1.21 -0.61 -1.13
C ALA A 707 -0.25 0.16 -0.20
N VAL A 708 1.05 0.11 -0.49
CA VAL A 708 2.12 0.80 0.24
C VAL A 708 3.00 1.58 -0.74
N VAL A 709 3.27 2.85 -0.43
CA VAL A 709 4.21 3.72 -1.15
C VAL A 709 5.48 3.86 -0.32
N ASP A 710 6.63 3.68 -0.98
CA ASP A 710 7.96 3.63 -0.39
C ASP A 710 8.45 5.02 0.11
N ASP A 711 9.53 5.06 0.90
CA ASP A 711 10.06 6.30 1.46
C ASP A 711 10.47 7.32 0.38
N ASP A 712 10.96 6.83 -0.76
CA ASP A 712 11.44 7.62 -1.89
C ASP A 712 10.32 8.08 -2.84
N GLY A 713 9.09 7.61 -2.59
CA GLY A 713 7.89 7.91 -3.37
C GLY A 713 7.62 6.95 -4.53
N THR A 714 8.34 5.84 -4.65
CA THR A 714 7.98 4.73 -5.55
C THR A 714 6.87 3.84 -4.94
N GLY A 715 6.27 2.96 -5.74
CA GLY A 715 5.28 2.01 -5.25
C GLY A 715 5.95 0.72 -4.76
N LEU A 716 5.85 0.41 -3.46
CA LEU A 716 6.44 -0.79 -2.86
C LEU A 716 5.63 -2.05 -3.20
N HIS A 717 4.34 -2.07 -2.83
CA HIS A 717 3.40 -3.12 -3.27
C HIS A 717 1.93 -2.68 -3.26
N THR A 718 1.11 -3.43 -3.98
CA THR A 718 -0.35 -3.33 -3.99
C THR A 718 -0.97 -4.72 -3.94
N THR A 719 -1.95 -4.92 -3.06
CA THR A 719 -2.68 -6.20 -2.93
C THR A 719 -3.73 -6.41 -4.02
N GLY A 720 -4.13 -5.33 -4.70
CA GLY A 720 -5.31 -5.30 -5.57
C GLY A 720 -6.65 -5.48 -4.84
N TRP A 721 -6.69 -5.54 -3.50
CA TRP A 721 -7.92 -5.79 -2.72
C TRP A 721 -8.88 -4.58 -2.68
N GLY A 722 -8.37 -3.39 -2.97
CA GLY A 722 -9.16 -2.17 -3.13
C GLY A 722 -9.60 -1.49 -1.83
N HIS A 723 -10.24 -0.33 -2.03
CA HIS A 723 -10.72 0.60 -1.01
C HIS A 723 -11.41 -0.04 0.20
N GLY A 724 -11.05 0.49 1.38
CA GLY A 724 -11.56 0.09 2.68
C GLY A 724 -11.87 1.25 3.63
N ASP A 725 -12.66 0.93 4.65
CA ASP A 725 -13.21 1.90 5.62
C ASP A 725 -12.46 1.89 6.98
N ALA A 726 -11.56 0.93 7.18
CA ALA A 726 -10.66 0.81 8.33
C ALA A 726 -9.34 0.05 8.02
N GLN A 727 -8.25 0.36 8.74
CA GLN A 727 -6.97 -0.36 8.71
C GLN A 727 -6.18 -0.19 10.02
N HIS A 728 -5.34 -1.17 10.35
CA HIS A 728 -4.51 -1.23 11.55
C HIS A 728 -3.13 -1.76 11.16
N VAL A 729 -2.06 -1.08 11.59
CA VAL A 729 -0.66 -1.42 11.24
C VAL A 729 0.16 -1.44 12.52
N SER A 730 0.80 -2.57 12.79
CA SER A 730 1.50 -2.89 14.04
C SER A 730 2.28 -4.18 13.83
N ASP A 731 3.15 -4.52 14.77
CA ASP A 731 3.40 -5.90 15.11
C ASP A 731 2.07 -6.47 15.65
N LEU A 732 1.40 -7.32 14.86
CA LEU A 732 0.12 -7.95 15.20
C LEU A 732 0.32 -9.44 15.53
N ASN A 733 1.35 -10.05 14.95
CA ASN A 733 1.76 -11.42 15.19
C ASN A 733 3.24 -11.45 15.62
N PRO A 734 3.57 -11.32 16.93
CA PRO A 734 4.96 -11.31 17.40
C PRO A 734 5.70 -12.66 17.19
N ASN A 735 5.00 -13.70 16.72
CA ASN A 735 5.60 -14.95 16.25
C ASN A 735 5.99 -14.92 14.75
N ARG A 736 5.63 -13.89 13.97
CA ARG A 736 6.16 -13.58 12.64
C ARG A 736 7.19 -12.44 12.76
N PRO A 737 8.26 -12.44 11.95
CA PRO A 737 9.16 -11.30 11.87
C PRO A 737 8.57 -10.19 10.99
N GLY A 738 8.32 -9.02 11.55
CA GLY A 738 7.95 -7.80 10.82
C GLY A 738 6.78 -7.04 11.45
N LEU A 739 6.12 -6.23 10.63
CA LEU A 739 4.81 -5.66 10.93
C LEU A 739 3.75 -6.30 10.01
N GLU A 740 2.50 -6.28 10.44
CA GLU A 740 1.35 -6.66 9.63
C GLU A 740 0.39 -5.48 9.42
N ILE A 741 -0.39 -5.59 8.34
CA ILE A 741 -1.49 -4.68 8.02
C ILE A 741 -2.80 -5.49 8.04
N PHE A 742 -3.65 -5.22 9.03
CA PHE A 742 -5.04 -5.70 9.06
C PHE A 742 -5.97 -4.66 8.42
N GLN A 743 -6.82 -5.08 7.47
CA GLN A 743 -7.69 -4.20 6.68
C GLN A 743 -9.06 -4.83 6.39
N VAL A 744 -10.06 -3.98 6.18
CA VAL A 744 -11.41 -4.32 5.71
C VAL A 744 -11.75 -3.60 4.40
N HIS A 745 -12.62 -4.15 3.55
CA HIS A 745 -12.86 -3.67 2.18
C HIS A 745 -14.34 -3.39 1.86
N GLU A 746 -14.60 -2.38 1.02
CA GLU A 746 -15.95 -2.04 0.51
C GLU A 746 -16.30 -2.82 -0.79
N ASN A 747 -15.29 -3.22 -1.58
CA ASN A 747 -15.49 -3.66 -2.96
C ASN A 747 -16.06 -5.08 -3.10
N THR A 748 -17.39 -5.18 -3.11
CA THR A 748 -18.15 -6.44 -3.27
C THR A 748 -17.80 -7.30 -4.50
N SER A 749 -17.10 -6.72 -5.49
CA SER A 749 -16.66 -7.40 -6.72
C SER A 749 -15.42 -8.27 -6.51
N ILE A 750 -14.61 -7.93 -5.50
CA ILE A 750 -13.46 -8.71 -5.06
C ILE A 750 -13.97 -9.67 -3.95
N PRO A 751 -13.43 -10.90 -3.84
CA PRO A 751 -13.89 -11.83 -2.81
C PRO A 751 -13.57 -11.42 -1.38
N ILE A 752 -12.38 -10.86 -1.10
CA ILE A 752 -11.93 -10.59 0.28
C ILE A 752 -12.69 -9.42 0.91
N GLY A 753 -13.32 -9.68 2.06
CA GLY A 753 -13.99 -8.63 2.85
C GLY A 753 -13.11 -8.05 3.95
N TYR A 754 -12.22 -8.87 4.52
CA TYR A 754 -11.16 -8.44 5.43
C TYR A 754 -10.01 -9.43 5.46
N GLY A 755 -8.82 -8.98 5.87
CA GLY A 755 -7.64 -9.83 6.00
C GLY A 755 -6.48 -9.15 6.69
N ILE A 756 -5.45 -9.93 6.95
CA ILE A 756 -4.17 -9.53 7.51
C ILE A 756 -3.06 -9.96 6.54
N ARG A 757 -2.13 -9.06 6.27
CA ARG A 757 -1.02 -9.26 5.35
C ARG A 757 0.30 -8.80 5.97
N ASP A 758 1.38 -9.33 5.44
CA ASP A 758 2.73 -8.82 5.68
C ASP A 758 2.86 -7.37 5.21
N ALA A 759 3.46 -6.50 6.02
CA ALA A 759 3.53 -5.07 5.73
C ALA A 759 4.56 -4.70 4.65
N ALA A 760 5.69 -5.41 4.57
CA ALA A 760 6.78 -5.14 3.64
C ALA A 760 6.51 -5.66 2.22
N THR A 761 5.83 -6.80 2.11
CA THR A 761 5.66 -7.55 0.84
C THR A 761 4.22 -7.59 0.33
N GLY A 762 3.24 -7.33 1.20
CA GLY A 762 1.82 -7.49 0.88
C GLY A 762 1.33 -8.93 0.86
N GLU A 763 2.14 -9.92 1.27
CA GLU A 763 1.78 -11.34 1.31
C GLU A 763 0.49 -11.58 2.11
N LYS A 764 -0.49 -12.28 1.51
CA LYS A 764 -1.73 -12.68 2.21
C LYS A 764 -1.43 -13.75 3.27
N LEU A 765 -1.36 -13.34 4.54
CA LEU A 765 -1.24 -14.25 5.67
C LEU A 765 -2.59 -14.92 5.96
N PHE A 766 -3.64 -14.12 6.09
CA PHE A 766 -5.02 -14.60 6.28
C PHE A 766 -6.04 -13.63 5.68
N GLY A 767 -7.25 -14.12 5.36
CA GLY A 767 -8.37 -13.23 5.05
C GLY A 767 -9.64 -13.97 4.65
N VAL A 768 -10.78 -13.37 5.00
CA VAL A 768 -12.12 -13.95 4.89
C VAL A 768 -12.84 -13.39 3.66
N ASP A 769 -13.26 -14.29 2.78
CA ASP A 769 -13.96 -13.93 1.55
C ASP A 769 -15.45 -13.63 1.82
N LEU A 770 -15.84 -12.36 1.66
CA LEU A 770 -17.19 -11.84 1.81
C LEU A 770 -17.49 -10.86 0.66
N ASN A 771 -18.37 -11.25 -0.28
CA ASN A 771 -18.84 -10.36 -1.37
C ASN A 771 -19.86 -9.32 -0.88
N THR A 772 -19.51 -8.55 0.14
CA THR A 772 -20.29 -7.45 0.72
C THR A 772 -19.35 -6.37 1.25
N ASP A 773 -19.86 -5.15 1.36
CA ASP A 773 -19.24 -4.06 2.12
C ASP A 773 -18.99 -4.52 3.58
N VAL A 774 -17.74 -4.37 4.04
CA VAL A 774 -17.29 -4.60 5.42
C VAL A 774 -16.76 -3.29 6.01
N GLY A 775 -17.61 -2.26 6.10
CA GLY A 775 -17.26 -0.91 6.57
C GLY A 775 -16.78 -0.74 8.02
N ARG A 776 -16.39 -1.81 8.72
CA ARG A 776 -15.73 -1.78 10.05
C ARG A 776 -14.81 -2.98 10.25
N GLY A 777 -13.64 -2.72 10.83
CA GLY A 777 -12.82 -3.71 11.50
C GLY A 777 -12.01 -3.07 12.62
N LEU A 778 -11.48 -3.89 13.52
CA LEU A 778 -10.57 -3.48 14.60
C LEU A 778 -9.58 -4.63 14.87
N ALA A 779 -8.34 -4.28 15.20
CA ALA A 779 -7.32 -5.20 15.67
C ALA A 779 -6.78 -4.72 17.03
N ALA A 780 -6.87 -5.56 18.05
CA ALA A 780 -6.37 -5.29 19.40
C ALA A 780 -6.23 -6.60 20.19
N ASP A 781 -5.16 -6.73 20.98
CA ASP A 781 -5.02 -7.84 21.93
C ASP A 781 -6.06 -7.69 23.05
N ILE A 782 -6.95 -8.67 23.14
CA ILE A 782 -8.05 -8.71 24.10
C ILE A 782 -8.21 -10.08 24.78
N ASP A 783 -7.43 -11.10 24.39
CA ASP A 783 -7.63 -12.49 24.80
C ASP A 783 -6.30 -13.22 25.11
N PRO A 784 -5.83 -13.24 26.38
CA PRO A 784 -4.56 -13.84 26.81
C PRO A 784 -4.55 -15.38 26.79
N ARG A 785 -5.29 -15.98 25.86
CA ARG A 785 -5.30 -17.41 25.50
C ARG A 785 -4.60 -17.68 24.17
N TYR A 786 -4.31 -16.63 23.40
CA TYR A 786 -3.64 -16.65 22.11
C TYR A 786 -2.44 -15.68 22.15
N ASP A 787 -1.46 -15.90 21.27
CA ASP A 787 -0.28 -15.05 21.17
C ASP A 787 -0.54 -13.95 20.13
N GLY A 788 -0.29 -12.68 20.47
CA GLY A 788 -0.42 -11.54 19.54
C GLY A 788 -1.75 -10.81 19.63
N VAL A 789 -2.23 -10.31 18.50
CA VAL A 789 -3.37 -9.38 18.40
C VAL A 789 -4.58 -10.05 17.75
N GLU A 790 -5.74 -10.03 18.42
CA GLU A 790 -7.00 -10.41 17.79
C GLU A 790 -7.46 -9.38 16.75
N PHE A 791 -8.19 -9.86 15.74
CA PHE A 791 -8.90 -9.00 14.80
C PHE A 791 -10.32 -9.48 14.49
N TRP A 792 -11.22 -8.52 14.24
CA TRP A 792 -12.63 -8.76 13.90
C TRP A 792 -13.18 -7.67 12.98
N ALA A 793 -14.24 -8.01 12.24
CA ALA A 793 -14.83 -7.12 11.24
C ALA A 793 -16.35 -7.29 11.08
N SER A 794 -17.03 -6.22 10.68
CA SER A 794 -18.49 -6.12 10.57
C SER A 794 -18.94 -5.25 9.40
N GLY A 795 -19.97 -5.68 8.68
CA GLY A 795 -20.68 -4.86 7.68
C GLY A 795 -21.66 -3.83 8.28
N ALA A 796 -21.64 -3.63 9.60
CA ALA A 796 -22.51 -2.69 10.30
C ALA A 796 -21.72 -1.80 11.25
N TRP A 797 -22.06 -0.50 11.28
CA TRP A 797 -21.42 0.52 12.09
C TRP A 797 -21.50 0.27 13.61
N ASP A 798 -22.49 -0.52 14.06
CA ASP A 798 -22.77 -0.89 15.45
C ASP A 798 -22.28 -2.31 15.78
N GLY A 799 -21.41 -2.89 14.95
CA GLY A 799 -20.90 -4.26 15.10
C GLY A 799 -21.93 -5.36 14.82
N SER A 800 -23.23 -5.06 14.68
CA SER A 800 -24.33 -6.04 14.74
C SER A 800 -24.37 -7.12 13.65
N THR A 801 -23.52 -7.02 12.64
CA THR A 801 -23.27 -8.07 11.63
C THR A 801 -21.79 -8.48 11.60
N GLY A 802 -21.19 -8.68 12.78
CA GLY A 802 -19.82 -9.17 12.94
C GLY A 802 -19.65 -10.58 12.37
N ASN A 803 -18.47 -10.86 11.82
CA ASN A 803 -18.17 -12.11 11.11
C ASN A 803 -17.42 -13.16 11.97
N GLY A 804 -16.95 -12.75 13.15
CA GLY A 804 -16.18 -13.57 14.08
C GLY A 804 -15.01 -12.80 14.69
N LEU A 805 -14.50 -13.30 15.81
CA LEU A 805 -13.26 -12.86 16.45
C LEU A 805 -12.16 -13.87 16.11
N HIS A 806 -11.03 -13.40 15.56
CA HIS A 806 -9.92 -14.24 15.14
C HIS A 806 -8.64 -13.89 15.90
N ALA A 807 -7.81 -14.90 16.21
CA ALA A 807 -6.42 -14.73 16.64
C ALA A 807 -5.53 -14.28 15.47
N ALA A 808 -4.31 -13.84 15.75
CA ALA A 808 -3.34 -13.34 14.77
C ALA A 808 -3.02 -14.34 13.63
N ASP A 809 -3.07 -15.66 13.89
CA ASP A 809 -2.88 -16.73 12.89
C ASP A 809 -4.14 -17.03 12.04
N GLY A 810 -5.27 -16.40 12.35
CA GLY A 810 -6.56 -16.61 11.73
C GLY A 810 -7.48 -17.62 12.43
N GLU A 811 -7.06 -18.30 13.53
CA GLU A 811 -7.96 -19.19 14.29
C GLU A 811 -9.19 -18.40 14.77
N LEU A 812 -10.38 -18.93 14.45
CA LEU A 812 -11.66 -18.34 14.83
C LEU A 812 -11.98 -18.66 16.30
N ILE A 813 -11.67 -17.71 17.18
CA ILE A 813 -11.88 -17.79 18.64
C ILE A 813 -13.38 -17.84 18.97
N SER A 814 -14.17 -16.87 18.47
CA SER A 814 -15.59 -16.76 18.78
C SER A 814 -16.44 -16.29 17.60
N GLN A 815 -17.75 -16.57 17.70
CA GLN A 815 -18.82 -16.02 16.86
C GLN A 815 -19.42 -14.73 17.44
N ASN A 816 -19.16 -14.41 18.70
CA ASN A 816 -19.42 -13.08 19.27
C ASN A 816 -18.29 -12.15 18.81
N THR A 817 -18.63 -10.92 18.42
CA THR A 817 -17.66 -9.86 18.15
C THR A 817 -17.78 -8.74 19.18
N PRO A 818 -16.66 -8.15 19.63
CA PRO A 818 -16.67 -6.93 20.42
C PRO A 818 -17.20 -5.70 19.65
N SER A 819 -17.19 -4.52 20.29
CA SER A 819 -17.34 -3.21 19.62
C SER A 819 -16.21 -3.02 18.59
N VAL A 820 -16.42 -2.17 17.58
CA VAL A 820 -15.54 -2.17 16.38
C VAL A 820 -15.31 -0.77 15.86
N ASN A 821 -14.54 0.01 16.62
CA ASN A 821 -14.27 1.42 16.35
C ASN A 821 -12.82 1.80 16.68
N HIS A 822 -12.51 2.11 17.93
CA HIS A 822 -11.15 2.31 18.44
C HIS A 822 -10.82 1.25 19.50
N ALA A 823 -9.52 0.98 19.70
CA ALA A 823 -8.99 0.29 20.88
C ALA A 823 -8.09 1.25 21.66
N VAL A 824 -8.09 1.16 22.99
CA VAL A 824 -7.47 2.10 23.93
C VAL A 824 -6.84 1.35 25.10
N TRP A 825 -5.58 1.63 25.47
CA TRP A 825 -5.01 1.08 26.70
C TRP A 825 -5.44 1.94 27.89
N TRP A 826 -6.28 1.41 28.79
CA TRP A 826 -6.96 2.23 29.81
C TRP A 826 -6.81 1.70 31.25
N ASP A 827 -6.91 0.39 31.51
CA ASP A 827 -6.94 -0.15 32.88
C ASP A 827 -5.55 -0.39 33.51
N GLY A 828 -5.31 -1.51 34.19
CA GLY A 828 -4.04 -1.84 34.87
C GLY A 828 -3.18 -2.90 34.17
N ASP A 829 -3.73 -3.70 33.26
CA ASP A 829 -2.99 -4.75 32.56
C ASP A 829 -2.47 -4.31 31.18
N LEU A 830 -2.06 -5.27 30.34
CA LEU A 830 -1.43 -5.05 29.04
C LEU A 830 -2.41 -5.27 27.87
N GLY A 831 -3.56 -5.90 28.12
CA GLY A 831 -4.62 -6.01 27.12
C GLY A 831 -5.21 -4.63 26.82
N ARG A 832 -5.92 -4.53 25.70
CA ARG A 832 -6.44 -3.25 25.22
C ARG A 832 -7.95 -3.17 25.36
N GLU A 833 -8.45 -2.13 26.00
CA GLU A 833 -9.88 -1.83 26.06
C GLU A 833 -10.39 -1.33 24.70
N LEU A 834 -11.71 -1.25 24.56
CA LEU A 834 -12.37 -0.85 23.33
C LEU A 834 -13.13 0.46 23.55
N LEU A 835 -12.90 1.42 22.66
CA LEU A 835 -13.47 2.76 22.69
C LEU A 835 -14.47 2.87 21.54
N ASP A 836 -15.75 3.02 21.88
CA ASP A 836 -16.84 3.20 20.92
C ASP A 836 -17.91 4.13 21.52
N HIS A 837 -19.18 3.99 21.12
CA HIS A 837 -20.26 4.84 21.62
C HIS A 837 -21.66 4.21 21.67
N THR A 838 -22.51 4.76 22.55
CA THR A 838 -23.96 4.58 22.50
C THR A 838 -24.60 5.66 21.64
N PHE A 839 -25.27 5.26 20.55
CA PHE A 839 -25.83 6.16 19.54
C PHE A 839 -27.28 5.79 19.16
N ASP A 840 -28.20 6.78 19.21
CA ASP A 840 -29.58 6.63 18.71
C ASP A 840 -29.89 7.66 17.63
N SER A 841 -29.68 7.24 16.38
CA SER A 841 -30.02 7.96 15.14
C SER A 841 -31.41 8.65 15.07
N ASN A 842 -32.35 8.30 15.95
CA ASN A 842 -33.69 8.90 16.00
C ASN A 842 -33.80 10.09 16.98
N ASN A 843 -32.91 10.17 17.97
CA ASN A 843 -33.04 11.09 19.11
C ASN A 843 -31.74 11.86 19.43
N ASP A 844 -30.57 11.31 19.07
CA ASP A 844 -29.25 11.91 19.29
C ASP A 844 -28.39 11.80 18.01
N PRO A 845 -27.99 12.92 17.38
CA PRO A 845 -27.16 12.92 16.18
C PRO A 845 -25.66 12.72 16.45
N HIS A 846 -25.24 12.62 17.72
CA HIS A 846 -23.82 12.57 18.10
C HIS A 846 -23.47 11.37 18.98
N GLY A 847 -24.35 10.95 19.90
CA GLY A 847 -24.11 9.82 20.82
C GLY A 847 -23.13 10.15 21.95
N VAL A 848 -22.99 9.23 22.92
CA VAL A 848 -22.10 9.34 24.09
C VAL A 848 -21.11 8.18 24.06
N GLY A 849 -19.83 8.43 24.29
CA GLY A 849 -18.78 7.42 24.22
C GLY A 849 -18.92 6.29 25.26
N SER A 850 -18.12 5.25 25.10
CA SER A 850 -17.83 4.26 26.15
C SER A 850 -16.38 3.80 26.07
N ILE A 851 -15.88 3.27 27.19
CA ILE A 851 -14.70 2.40 27.24
C ILE A 851 -15.16 1.08 27.84
N ASP A 852 -14.98 -0.01 27.10
CA ASP A 852 -15.44 -1.36 27.43
C ASP A 852 -14.26 -2.35 27.38
N LYS A 853 -14.06 -3.17 28.41
CA LYS A 853 -13.11 -4.30 28.36
C LYS A 853 -13.83 -5.57 27.88
N TRP A 854 -13.13 -6.42 27.14
CA TRP A 854 -13.63 -7.73 26.73
C TRP A 854 -13.41 -8.77 27.83
N ASP A 855 -14.49 -9.40 28.31
CA ASP A 855 -14.39 -10.59 29.17
C ASP A 855 -14.22 -11.82 28.27
N TYR A 856 -12.97 -12.17 28.00
CA TYR A 856 -12.62 -13.32 27.15
C TYR A 856 -13.07 -14.68 27.76
N GLU A 857 -13.27 -14.79 29.08
CA GLU A 857 -13.80 -16.03 29.70
C GLU A 857 -15.31 -16.22 29.43
N ASN A 858 -16.08 -15.13 29.32
CA ASN A 858 -17.54 -15.15 29.18
C ASN A 858 -18.05 -14.68 27.80
N GLU A 859 -17.17 -14.14 26.94
CA GLU A 859 -17.44 -13.62 25.59
C GLU A 859 -18.46 -12.45 25.59
N GLU A 860 -18.33 -11.52 26.55
CA GLU A 860 -19.16 -10.31 26.67
C GLU A 860 -18.36 -9.03 27.02
N LEU A 861 -18.94 -7.85 26.75
CA LEU A 861 -18.32 -6.53 27.04
C LEU A 861 -18.65 -6.04 28.45
N VAL A 862 -17.65 -5.43 29.11
CA VAL A 862 -17.73 -4.85 30.45
C VAL A 862 -17.37 -3.35 30.40
N ASN A 863 -18.39 -2.49 30.36
CA ASN A 863 -18.25 -1.04 30.39
C ASN A 863 -17.49 -0.57 31.64
N LEU A 864 -16.29 -0.02 31.44
CA LEU A 864 -15.49 0.65 32.48
C LEU A 864 -15.90 2.12 32.64
N LEU A 865 -16.04 2.85 31.54
CA LEU A 865 -16.36 4.29 31.55
C LEU A 865 -17.52 4.63 30.62
N THR A 866 -18.44 5.47 31.11
CA THR A 866 -19.40 6.21 30.29
C THR A 866 -19.29 7.71 30.65
N PRO A 867 -18.75 8.58 29.77
CA PRO A 867 -18.47 9.98 30.06
C PRO A 867 -19.75 10.84 30.01
N GLU A 868 -20.63 10.69 31.00
CA GLU A 868 -21.95 11.34 31.03
C GLU A 868 -21.90 12.88 30.83
N GLY A 869 -22.72 13.36 29.88
CA GLY A 869 -22.79 14.77 29.49
C GLY A 869 -21.75 15.24 28.46
N THR A 870 -20.89 14.35 27.95
CA THR A 870 -20.13 14.59 26.70
C THR A 870 -20.94 14.21 25.47
N ARG A 871 -20.32 14.21 24.29
CA ARG A 871 -20.80 13.51 23.10
C ARG A 871 -19.63 13.04 22.22
N THR A 872 -19.88 12.16 21.26
CA THR A 872 -18.92 11.76 20.22
C THR A 872 -19.02 12.58 18.93
N SER A 873 -17.99 12.48 18.09
CA SER A 873 -17.85 13.13 16.78
C SER A 873 -18.43 12.27 15.64
N ASN A 874 -18.55 12.88 14.45
CA ASN A 874 -18.68 12.18 13.15
C ASN A 874 -19.87 11.21 13.02
N TRP A 875 -20.98 11.49 13.72
CA TRP A 875 -22.23 10.71 13.66
C TRP A 875 -21.97 9.24 14.01
N THR A 876 -22.36 8.30 13.14
CA THR A 876 -22.16 6.85 13.35
C THR A 876 -20.70 6.40 13.36
N LYS A 877 -19.72 7.26 13.05
CA LYS A 877 -18.28 6.92 13.27
C LYS A 877 -17.87 7.06 14.74
N GLY A 878 -18.61 7.80 15.56
CA GLY A 878 -18.52 7.73 17.02
C GLY A 878 -17.19 8.14 17.65
N ASN A 879 -16.34 8.88 16.92
CA ASN A 879 -14.96 9.14 17.35
C ASN A 879 -14.92 10.03 18.61
N PRO A 880 -13.86 9.91 19.44
CA PRO A 880 -13.49 10.99 20.36
C PRO A 880 -13.10 12.27 19.57
N SER A 881 -12.81 13.37 20.27
CA SER A 881 -12.03 14.45 19.64
C SER A 881 -10.58 14.00 19.42
N LEU A 882 -10.02 13.28 20.39
CA LEU A 882 -8.69 12.66 20.31
C LEU A 882 -8.58 11.52 21.34
N GLN A 883 -7.81 10.49 21.02
CA GLN A 883 -7.27 9.49 21.94
C GLN A 883 -5.74 9.55 21.87
N ALA A 884 -5.04 9.76 22.98
CA ALA A 884 -3.57 9.83 23.02
C ALA A 884 -3.03 9.73 24.46
N ASP A 885 -1.83 9.19 24.66
CA ASP A 885 -1.03 9.37 25.89
C ASP A 885 -0.56 10.83 26.00
N LEU A 886 -1.25 11.66 26.79
CA LEU A 886 -0.99 13.09 26.93
C LEU A 886 -0.45 13.46 28.32
N VAL A 887 -0.97 12.82 29.36
CA VAL A 887 -0.60 12.99 30.77
C VAL A 887 -0.50 11.63 31.46
N GLY A 888 -0.10 11.58 32.73
CA GLY A 888 -0.02 10.29 33.41
C GLY A 888 1.15 9.43 32.92
N ASP A 889 0.98 8.11 32.89
CA ASP A 889 2.09 7.16 32.66
C ASP A 889 2.31 6.75 31.19
N TRP A 890 1.70 5.66 30.74
CA TRP A 890 1.81 5.14 29.35
C TRP A 890 0.44 4.89 28.71
N ARG A 891 -0.63 4.97 29.51
CA ARG A 891 -2.01 4.70 29.09
C ARG A 891 -2.62 5.92 28.44
N GLU A 892 -3.70 5.71 27.71
CA GLU A 892 -4.20 6.69 26.75
C GLU A 892 -5.33 7.55 27.35
N GLU A 893 -5.15 8.87 27.36
CA GLU A 893 -6.26 9.79 27.59
C GLU A 893 -7.26 9.74 26.45
N VAL A 894 -8.53 10.00 26.79
CA VAL A 894 -9.59 10.22 25.80
C VAL A 894 -10.22 11.59 25.98
N ILE A 895 -10.21 12.38 24.91
CA ILE A 895 -10.81 13.72 24.87
C ILE A 895 -12.17 13.64 24.20
N TRP A 896 -13.23 13.98 24.93
CA TRP A 896 -14.57 14.20 24.36
C TRP A 896 -15.06 15.63 24.60
N PRO A 897 -15.76 16.25 23.65
CA PRO A 897 -16.44 17.51 23.88
C PRO A 897 -17.65 17.31 24.79
N SER A 898 -17.92 18.29 25.65
CA SER A 898 -19.24 18.48 26.26
C SER A 898 -20.36 18.45 25.21
N ALA A 899 -21.55 17.98 25.60
CA ALA A 899 -22.70 17.88 24.70
C ALA A 899 -23.03 19.21 23.99
N ASP A 900 -22.82 20.35 24.65
CA ASP A 900 -22.96 21.70 24.08
C ASP A 900 -21.67 22.30 23.48
N SER A 901 -20.49 21.69 23.69
CA SER A 901 -19.18 22.23 23.30
C SER A 901 -18.83 23.59 23.90
N GLU A 902 -19.16 23.82 25.17
CA GLU A 902 -18.57 24.92 25.95
C GLU A 902 -17.25 24.50 26.65
N GLU A 903 -16.96 23.20 26.71
CA GLU A 903 -15.69 22.59 27.19
C GLU A 903 -15.29 21.33 26.37
N LEU A 904 -13.99 21.03 26.28
CA LEU A 904 -13.49 19.65 26.11
C LEU A 904 -13.30 19.01 27.50
N ARG A 905 -13.37 17.69 27.57
CA ARG A 905 -12.98 16.91 28.74
C ARG A 905 -11.93 15.88 28.35
N LEU A 906 -10.73 16.06 28.88
CA LEU A 906 -9.63 15.10 28.77
C LEU A 906 -9.76 14.13 29.95
N TYR A 907 -10.19 12.90 29.69
CA TYR A 907 -10.32 11.84 30.68
C TYR A 907 -9.00 11.07 30.79
N THR A 908 -8.53 10.82 32.00
CA THR A 908 -7.35 9.99 32.31
C THR A 908 -7.75 8.85 33.25
N THR A 909 -7.01 7.75 33.22
CA THR A 909 -7.25 6.59 34.06
C THR A 909 -6.80 6.81 35.51
N THR A 910 -7.48 6.17 36.47
CA THR A 910 -7.07 6.13 37.88
C THR A 910 -6.64 4.76 38.36
N ASP A 911 -6.67 3.76 37.48
CA ASP A 911 -6.30 2.39 37.84
C ASP A 911 -4.79 2.23 37.99
N GLN A 912 -4.37 1.24 38.78
CA GLN A 912 -2.95 0.95 39.03
C GLN A 912 -2.45 -0.16 38.12
N THR A 913 -1.56 0.18 37.19
CA THR A 913 -0.69 -0.80 36.51
C THR A 913 0.61 -1.03 37.30
N GLU A 914 1.13 -2.26 37.31
CA GLU A 914 2.48 -2.56 37.80
C GLU A 914 3.59 -2.30 36.75
N GLU A 915 3.21 -1.91 35.52
CA GLU A 915 4.09 -1.81 34.37
C GLU A 915 4.78 -0.44 34.17
N LYS A 916 5.80 -0.42 33.31
CA LYS A 916 6.65 0.74 33.00
C LYS A 916 7.11 0.74 31.55
N ILE A 917 6.14 0.86 30.64
CA ILE A 917 6.40 1.20 29.25
C ILE A 917 6.85 2.68 29.18
N HIS A 918 7.53 3.06 28.09
CA HIS A 918 7.79 4.49 27.82
C HIS A 918 6.48 5.20 27.45
N THR A 919 6.43 6.53 27.54
CA THR A 919 5.29 7.27 26.98
C THR A 919 5.17 6.94 25.48
N LEU A 920 3.97 6.58 25.02
CA LEU A 920 3.69 6.14 23.66
C LEU A 920 3.92 7.26 22.65
N MET A 921 3.85 8.52 23.09
CA MET A 921 4.28 9.68 22.27
C MET A 921 5.79 9.73 22.00
N HIS A 922 6.58 8.81 22.56
CA HIS A 922 7.99 8.57 22.18
C HIS A 922 8.18 7.30 21.32
N ASP A 923 7.12 6.52 21.05
CA ASP A 923 7.12 5.51 19.98
C ASP A 923 6.81 6.19 18.63
N PRO A 924 7.54 5.87 17.54
CA PRO A 924 7.37 6.56 16.27
C PRO A 924 6.00 6.29 15.64
N VAL A 925 5.60 5.02 15.47
CA VAL A 925 4.34 4.65 14.81
C VAL A 925 3.15 5.24 15.58
N TYR A 926 3.19 5.19 16.91
CA TYR A 926 2.15 5.78 17.75
C TYR A 926 2.08 7.30 17.62
N ARG A 927 3.21 8.01 17.74
CA ARG A 927 3.23 9.49 17.63
C ARG A 927 2.82 9.99 16.26
N LEU A 928 3.18 9.26 15.20
CA LEU A 928 2.71 9.51 13.83
C LEU A 928 1.22 9.21 13.71
N SER A 929 0.71 8.15 14.35
CA SER A 929 -0.72 7.85 14.42
C SER A 929 -1.52 8.99 15.07
N ILE A 930 -0.99 9.63 16.12
CA ILE A 930 -1.62 10.83 16.71
C ILE A 930 -1.59 12.05 15.76
N ALA A 931 -0.62 12.13 14.85
CA ALA A 931 -0.56 13.18 13.83
C ALA A 931 -1.58 12.98 12.69
N TRP A 932 -1.93 11.74 12.34
CA TRP A 932 -2.97 11.46 11.33
C TRP A 932 -4.36 11.10 11.90
N GLN A 933 -4.55 11.00 13.23
CA GLN A 933 -5.84 10.54 13.81
C GLN A 933 -7.06 11.34 13.35
N ASN A 934 -6.93 12.65 13.08
CA ASN A 934 -8.02 13.51 12.60
C ASN A 934 -8.34 13.39 11.09
N VAL A 935 -7.72 12.46 10.37
CA VAL A 935 -7.72 12.41 8.90
C VAL A 935 -8.86 11.53 8.38
N ALA A 936 -9.78 12.15 7.64
CA ALA A 936 -10.95 11.51 7.01
C ALA A 936 -11.82 10.66 7.95
N TYR A 937 -11.60 9.35 8.05
CA TYR A 937 -12.23 8.51 9.08
C TYR A 937 -11.16 8.02 10.06
N ASN A 938 -11.16 8.65 11.24
CA ASN A 938 -10.24 8.41 12.35
C ASN A 938 -10.11 6.89 12.64
N GLN A 939 -8.88 6.43 12.89
CA GLN A 939 -8.56 5.06 13.34
C GLN A 939 -7.83 5.16 14.69
N PRO A 940 -7.81 4.11 15.53
CA PRO A 940 -6.98 4.09 16.72
C PRO A 940 -5.48 4.09 16.39
N PRO A 941 -4.63 4.65 17.26
CA PRO A 941 -3.18 4.57 17.12
C PRO A 941 -2.64 3.18 17.48
N HIS A 942 -1.49 2.80 16.92
CA HIS A 942 -0.75 1.58 17.21
C HIS A 942 0.73 1.89 17.49
N THR A 943 1.41 1.00 18.22
CA THR A 943 2.84 1.07 18.52
C THR A 943 3.68 0.38 17.43
N GLY A 944 4.94 0.76 17.29
CA GLY A 944 5.91 0.11 16.39
C GLY A 944 6.46 -1.23 16.92
N PHE A 945 5.77 -1.83 17.89
CA PHE A 945 6.12 -3.09 18.58
C PHE A 945 4.86 -3.67 19.23
N PHE A 946 4.79 -4.98 19.43
CA PHE A 946 3.67 -5.61 20.14
C PHE A 946 3.57 -5.12 21.59
N LEU A 947 2.45 -4.47 21.92
CA LEU A 947 2.10 -4.03 23.27
C LEU A 947 0.82 -4.75 23.71
N GLY A 948 1.01 -5.88 24.40
CA GLY A 948 -0.04 -6.82 24.77
C GLY A 948 0.42 -7.81 25.85
N TYR A 949 -0.39 -8.82 26.15
CA TYR A 949 -0.09 -9.83 27.17
C TYR A 949 1.14 -10.68 26.80
N ASP A 950 1.91 -11.08 27.82
CA ASP A 950 3.14 -11.87 27.70
C ASP A 950 4.20 -11.30 26.70
N MET A 951 4.11 -10.01 26.35
CA MET A 951 5.12 -9.29 25.56
C MET A 951 6.53 -9.33 26.18
N ASP A 952 7.55 -9.19 25.32
CA ASP A 952 8.93 -9.00 25.77
C ASP A 952 9.16 -7.58 26.34
N GLU A 953 10.33 -7.32 26.96
CA GLU A 953 10.60 -5.99 27.53
C GLU A 953 10.61 -4.91 26.43
N PRO A 954 9.70 -3.90 26.47
CA PRO A 954 9.46 -3.05 25.32
C PRO A 954 10.72 -2.31 24.84
N PRO A 955 10.92 -2.19 23.52
CA PRO A 955 12.11 -1.59 22.96
C PRO A 955 12.30 -0.16 23.48
N ARG A 956 13.55 0.24 23.68
CA ARG A 956 13.84 1.62 24.07
C ARG A 956 13.81 2.49 22.81
N PRO A 957 13.01 3.58 22.77
CA PRO A 957 12.97 4.48 21.61
C PRO A 957 14.36 5.01 21.20
N THR A 958 14.68 4.82 19.92
CA THR A 958 15.94 5.27 19.30
C THR A 958 15.80 6.70 18.79
N ILE A 959 15.81 7.65 19.72
CA ILE A 959 15.34 9.03 19.49
C ILE A 959 16.34 10.11 19.96
N GLU A 960 16.17 11.34 19.46
CA GLU A 960 16.82 12.54 20.02
C GLU A 960 15.79 13.66 20.25
N THR A 961 15.89 14.36 21.39
CA THR A 961 14.92 15.38 21.84
C THR A 961 15.66 16.64 22.32
N GLY A 962 15.13 17.84 22.04
CA GLY A 962 15.71 19.09 22.53
C GLY A 962 15.16 20.37 21.88
N ASP A 963 15.42 21.50 22.55
CA ASP A 963 14.89 22.85 22.24
C ASP A 963 15.36 23.45 20.89
N GLU A 964 16.41 22.89 20.26
CA GLU A 964 16.91 23.21 18.92
C GLU A 964 17.75 21.99 18.46
N LEU A 965 17.21 21.10 17.62
CA LEU A 965 17.92 19.88 17.19
C LEU A 965 18.67 20.06 15.86
N PHE A 966 18.08 20.76 14.89
CA PHE A 966 18.56 20.78 13.50
C PHE A 966 18.78 22.19 12.92
N GLY A 967 19.49 23.05 13.65
CA GLY A 967 19.85 24.40 13.17
C GLY A 967 20.96 24.44 12.08
N SER A 968 20.88 25.44 11.20
CA SER A 968 21.72 25.76 10.02
C SER A 968 23.28 25.79 10.14
N ASP A 969 23.88 25.33 11.24
CA ASP A 969 25.35 25.39 11.46
C ASP A 969 25.99 24.04 11.88
N LYS A 970 25.43 22.88 11.45
CA LYS A 970 26.08 21.54 11.49
C LYS A 970 27.46 21.48 10.77
N ASN A 971 27.95 22.59 10.21
CA ASN A 971 29.30 22.75 9.65
C ASN A 971 30.38 23.11 10.72
N LYS A 972 30.38 22.47 11.90
CA LYS A 972 31.33 22.83 12.98
C LYS A 972 31.63 21.80 14.09
N GLN A 973 32.02 20.58 13.74
CA GLN A 973 33.00 19.83 14.56
C GLN A 973 33.98 19.01 13.72
#